data_AF-A0A0N1MIQ0-F1
#
_entry.id   AF-A0A0N1MIQ0-F1
#
_cell.length_a   1.000
_cell.length_b   1.000
_cell.length_c   1.000
_cell.angle_alpha   90.00
_cell.angle_beta   90.00
_cell.angle_gamma   90.00
#
_symmetry.space_group_name_H-M   'P 1'
#
loop_
_entity.id
_entity.type
_entity.pdbx_description
1 polymer ?
#
loop_
_entity_poly.entity_id
_entity_poly.type
_entity_poly.pdbx_seq_one_letter_code
_entity_poly.pdbx_strand_id
1 'polypeptide(L)'
;MNNQLSNISTQYRKFSKGQYIEHTQFNEFLSFFEDQDRLSKVMLQGVGIVCGLKPNLMYTNKILTSVQLSQGVAITTDGDLLTLNNTSEVSKELYMSDLKTINIESKNYTHFKVYDNFKVGYPSFYDEKGLEQVELWELATVEETNNDFQPISNLSNLQDKYVLLYLEDYEKDIKPCRGVDCDNHGVQQIRNLKVLVTTAKGIVRILGEDRLIIDPITGEGKRSRKDRVQPHPLFIEDVLRDEKQERVIVERLILEKGADMKFSSSDLKGLYSAALEKNNYGKFIFEKINKISEIMGVQSIVNHAAFKNVLQQCFTQQAGFQYAYDVVKDVMNTYSEIIKLLPQSFTKGFPDLDSFPKHIMLGKLMQDTQLDFSRHQFYNSPVLDDEKATERVKVLMNRFSQQVRSFKYPIPIEIGPEIKSQIKITPSQKLTPLSNKAIPFYYQTSEEFLKAWNFDKTNNRSFRNNLAYYTGWLSSDRHIQEPLHFNIDKNSFYNIEGHQGMSYEEAFEQIKEIRDKLQLGFDIMVLSFEELKANKDMSKAYFNEYVEKHPGLEHKRGVERGGTFVMVYDNNGVGTSVVADFSLPYICCTPKIEAALSLPSTVICAESNRIPFTVIPVGGVVKAVADSELNGVEIFNGKYFFNPKLVDVSLHGKAIAFTVNGKPTNCSIKVIAEPEVKVVVDYVFYPEGNSTATIVNLIVSADNGQNIMDYTYSGNFWDNDSWVALKPDSKGLIKYTLYDVVPTRIPTIKVKVNGGGCTQDISIRDWYDAPVALSFKADIKDVICSGADRIPFNVSPVGGIVKADIGEGVKLDGVQYYFDPKSVDKSLHGQVIHFTVNGQQTNCSIKVITQPDVIVKVYQVDYPITGSNETIVHFNVSSPSGQNVTNYDYICDFGSYGNQVPLHPDASGNASHTLYNVSSKDIPVIKVKVSNKGCAEDLEIKGWYDAPSVTIKSIRFSDENCCQYTIPTITVKATGPTTVGLKEVSFKLNGEAQGSSSLIYSWAQLKGPVVKLTGVNKLTLQVENLVVEDYEFQLTAVDVDSGAFAKSDILKVNVYR
;
A
#
# COMPACT_ATOMS: atom_id res chain seq x y z
N MET A 1 -24.10 -72.50 11.39
CA MET A 1 -24.96 -71.42 10.87
C MET A 1 -24.51 -71.11 9.46
N ASN A 2 -25.37 -71.27 8.46
CA ASN A 2 -25.07 -70.87 7.08
C ASN A 2 -25.68 -69.49 6.84
N ASN A 3 -24.93 -68.54 6.26
CA ASN A 3 -25.51 -67.28 5.80
C ASN A 3 -26.54 -67.60 4.72
N GLN A 4 -27.74 -67.02 4.80
CA GLN A 4 -28.84 -67.36 3.89
C GLN A 4 -28.49 -66.98 2.45
N LEU A 5 -27.81 -65.85 2.26
CA LEU A 5 -27.34 -65.41 0.96
C LEU A 5 -26.11 -66.19 0.43
N SER A 6 -25.56 -67.15 1.18
CA SER A 6 -24.49 -68.02 0.65
C SER A 6 -24.97 -68.93 -0.47
N ASN A 7 -26.25 -69.33 -0.47
CA ASN A 7 -26.86 -70.11 -1.54
C ASN A 7 -28.26 -69.58 -1.80
N ILE A 8 -28.54 -69.13 -3.02
CA ILE A 8 -29.85 -68.56 -3.39
C ILE A 8 -30.66 -69.52 -4.24
N SER A 9 -31.97 -69.48 -4.05
CA SER A 9 -32.97 -70.14 -4.89
C SER A 9 -33.17 -69.30 -6.15
N THR A 10 -33.04 -69.90 -7.33
CA THR A 10 -33.17 -69.20 -8.64
C THR A 10 -34.46 -69.56 -9.38
N GLN A 11 -35.24 -70.50 -8.85
CA GLN A 11 -36.45 -71.02 -9.45
C GLN A 11 -37.51 -71.21 -8.36
N TYR A 12 -38.78 -71.09 -8.73
CA TYR A 12 -39.91 -71.45 -7.87
C TYR A 12 -41.00 -72.14 -8.70
N ARG A 13 -41.86 -72.91 -8.02
CA ARG A 13 -42.96 -73.64 -8.66
C ARG A 13 -44.29 -72.90 -8.50
N LYS A 14 -45.10 -72.89 -9.56
CA LYS A 14 -46.50 -72.50 -9.51
C LYS A 14 -47.37 -73.73 -9.25
N PHE A 15 -48.15 -73.73 -8.17
CA PHE A 15 -48.97 -74.87 -7.78
C PHE A 15 -50.23 -75.02 -8.66
N SER A 16 -50.56 -76.26 -9.03
CA SER A 16 -51.77 -76.61 -9.77
C SER A 16 -52.86 -77.14 -8.84
N LYS A 17 -54.14 -76.95 -9.22
CA LYS A 17 -55.27 -77.44 -8.42
C LYS A 17 -55.20 -78.96 -8.25
N GLY A 18 -55.25 -79.44 -7.00
CA GLY A 18 -55.20 -80.86 -6.66
C GLY A 18 -53.80 -81.48 -6.62
N GLN A 19 -52.74 -80.68 -6.76
CA GLN A 19 -51.35 -81.14 -6.66
C GLN A 19 -50.98 -81.51 -5.21
N TYR A 20 -50.30 -82.64 -5.04
CA TYR A 20 -49.62 -82.99 -3.78
C TYR A 20 -48.27 -82.26 -3.71
N ILE A 21 -47.98 -81.59 -2.59
CA ILE A 21 -46.80 -80.74 -2.42
C ILE A 21 -45.92 -81.33 -1.32
N GLU A 22 -44.65 -81.57 -1.62
CA GLU A 22 -43.65 -81.94 -0.62
C GLU A 22 -43.12 -80.69 0.11
N HIS A 23 -42.70 -80.84 1.37
CA HIS A 23 -42.19 -79.70 2.16
C HIS A 23 -41.00 -78.99 1.50
N THR A 24 -40.15 -79.72 0.75
CA THR A 24 -39.03 -79.16 -0.03
C THR A 24 -39.53 -78.21 -1.12
N GLN A 25 -40.61 -78.58 -1.82
CA GLN A 25 -41.22 -77.77 -2.87
C GLN A 25 -41.93 -76.54 -2.31
N PHE A 26 -42.54 -76.65 -1.12
CA PHE A 26 -43.18 -75.51 -0.46
C PHE A 26 -42.15 -74.52 0.10
N ASN A 27 -41.09 -75.03 0.73
CA ASN A 27 -40.04 -74.18 1.29
C ASN A 27 -39.21 -73.50 0.19
N GLU A 28 -38.96 -74.15 -0.97
CA GLU A 28 -38.29 -73.51 -2.11
C GLU A 28 -39.02 -72.24 -2.58
N PHE A 29 -40.36 -72.25 -2.60
CA PHE A 29 -41.16 -71.06 -2.92
C PHE A 29 -40.90 -69.93 -1.92
N LEU A 30 -40.90 -70.23 -0.62
CA LEU A 30 -40.62 -69.24 0.43
C LEU A 30 -39.18 -68.71 0.32
N SER A 31 -38.21 -69.61 0.23
CA SER A 31 -36.79 -69.28 0.10
C SER A 31 -36.53 -68.37 -1.10
N PHE A 32 -37.13 -68.64 -2.27
CA PHE A 32 -37.00 -67.77 -3.44
C PHE A 32 -37.40 -66.31 -3.16
N PHE A 33 -38.55 -66.08 -2.52
CA PHE A 33 -38.99 -64.71 -2.22
C PHE A 33 -38.17 -64.06 -1.11
N GLU A 34 -37.74 -64.82 -0.10
CA GLU A 34 -36.84 -64.31 0.94
C GLU A 34 -35.47 -63.92 0.35
N ASP A 35 -34.92 -64.74 -0.55
CA ASP A 35 -33.66 -64.46 -1.25
C ASP A 35 -33.78 -63.19 -2.09
N GLN A 36 -34.88 -63.03 -2.85
CA GLN A 36 -35.12 -61.81 -3.64
C GLN A 36 -35.28 -60.55 -2.77
N ASP A 37 -35.97 -60.64 -1.63
CA ASP A 37 -36.12 -59.52 -0.69
C ASP A 37 -34.79 -59.13 -0.04
N ARG A 38 -34.02 -60.12 0.43
CA ARG A 38 -32.68 -59.90 1.00
C ARG A 38 -31.72 -59.29 -0.02
N LEU A 39 -31.66 -59.83 -1.24
CA LEU A 39 -30.84 -59.28 -2.32
C LEU A 39 -31.28 -57.87 -2.69
N SER A 40 -32.59 -57.59 -2.72
CA SER A 40 -33.09 -56.23 -3.01
C SER A 40 -32.60 -55.21 -1.98
N LYS A 41 -32.64 -55.56 -0.68
CA LYS A 41 -32.11 -54.69 0.39
C LYS A 41 -30.60 -54.50 0.26
N VAL A 42 -29.84 -55.61 0.20
CA VAL A 42 -28.38 -55.57 0.20
C VAL A 42 -27.82 -54.90 -1.06
N MET A 43 -28.37 -55.20 -2.24
CA MET A 43 -27.80 -54.77 -3.52
C MET A 43 -28.34 -53.43 -4.02
N LEU A 44 -29.58 -53.05 -3.68
CA LEU A 44 -30.18 -51.80 -4.17
C LEU A 44 -30.21 -50.68 -3.12
N GLN A 45 -30.20 -51.03 -1.82
CA GLN A 45 -30.17 -50.03 -0.75
C GLN A 45 -28.76 -49.91 -0.15
N GLY A 46 -28.20 -51.03 0.30
CA GLY A 46 -26.92 -51.05 1.00
C GLY A 46 -27.00 -51.79 2.34
N VAL A 47 -25.92 -51.72 3.11
CA VAL A 47 -25.77 -52.45 4.38
C VAL A 47 -25.22 -51.54 5.49
N GLY A 48 -25.37 -51.96 6.75
CA GLY A 48 -24.92 -51.21 7.92
C GLY A 48 -26.04 -50.40 8.57
N ILE A 49 -25.68 -49.35 9.33
CA ILE A 49 -26.65 -48.59 10.13
C ILE A 49 -27.21 -47.43 9.32
N VAL A 50 -28.49 -47.50 8.96
CA VAL A 50 -29.21 -46.47 8.19
C VAL A 50 -29.41 -45.21 9.02
N CYS A 51 -29.93 -45.36 10.25
CA CYS A 51 -30.17 -44.26 11.17
C CYS A 51 -30.30 -44.75 12.62
N GLY A 52 -30.13 -43.84 13.58
CA GLY A 52 -30.38 -44.13 15.00
C GLY A 52 -29.43 -45.17 15.60
N LEU A 53 -29.95 -46.00 16.51
CA LEU A 53 -29.18 -47.01 17.27
C LEU A 53 -27.96 -46.42 17.98
N LYS A 54 -28.15 -45.28 18.64
CA LYS A 54 -27.09 -44.59 19.39
C LYS A 54 -27.20 -44.94 20.88
N PRO A 55 -26.11 -45.41 21.52
CA PRO A 55 -26.10 -45.63 22.95
C PRO A 55 -26.00 -44.31 23.72
N ASN A 56 -26.71 -44.24 24.84
CA ASN A 56 -26.67 -43.15 25.81
C ASN A 56 -26.65 -43.74 27.23
N LEU A 57 -25.75 -43.26 28.08
CA LEU A 57 -25.62 -43.72 29.46
C LEU A 57 -26.45 -42.85 30.39
N MET A 58 -27.41 -43.46 31.08
CA MET A 58 -28.33 -42.76 31.98
C MET A 58 -27.88 -42.94 33.42
N TYR A 59 -27.63 -41.82 34.11
CA TYR A 59 -27.17 -41.79 35.49
C TYR A 59 -28.22 -41.19 36.42
N THR A 60 -28.41 -41.81 37.59
CA THR A 60 -29.14 -41.23 38.71
C THR A 60 -28.19 -41.21 39.91
N ASN A 61 -28.02 -40.05 40.56
CA ASN A 61 -27.09 -39.88 41.68
C ASN A 61 -25.66 -40.38 41.39
N LYS A 62 -25.16 -40.13 40.16
CA LYS A 62 -23.84 -40.58 39.65
C LYS A 62 -23.66 -42.09 39.54
N ILE A 63 -24.73 -42.88 39.68
CA ILE A 63 -24.73 -44.33 39.47
C ILE A 63 -25.37 -44.62 38.12
N LEU A 64 -24.77 -45.51 37.34
CA LEU A 64 -25.34 -45.96 36.06
C LEU A 64 -26.65 -46.70 36.34
N THR A 65 -27.74 -46.24 35.74
CA THR A 65 -29.10 -46.80 35.93
C THR A 65 -29.64 -47.50 34.69
N SER A 66 -29.25 -47.06 33.50
CA SER A 66 -29.54 -47.78 32.25
C SER A 66 -28.57 -47.40 31.14
N VAL A 67 -28.41 -48.34 30.21
CA VAL A 67 -27.92 -48.05 28.85
C VAL A 67 -29.15 -47.85 27.98
N GLN A 68 -29.37 -46.65 27.49
CA GLN A 68 -30.47 -46.32 26.58
C GLN A 68 -29.98 -46.45 25.14
N LEU A 69 -30.72 -47.14 24.27
CA LEU A 69 -30.49 -47.10 22.83
C LEU A 69 -31.61 -46.32 22.16
N SER A 70 -31.27 -45.34 21.30
CA SER A 70 -32.26 -44.69 20.45
C SER A 70 -32.85 -45.66 19.43
N GLN A 71 -34.11 -45.49 19.05
CA GLN A 71 -34.67 -46.22 17.92
C GLN A 71 -33.87 -45.96 16.65
N GLY A 72 -33.85 -46.94 15.75
CA GLY A 72 -33.14 -46.86 14.48
C GLY A 72 -33.29 -48.13 13.66
N VAL A 73 -32.57 -48.14 12.54
CA VAL A 73 -32.65 -49.19 11.52
C VAL A 73 -31.24 -49.55 11.06
N ALA A 74 -30.97 -50.84 10.94
CA ALA A 74 -29.75 -51.36 10.33
C ALA A 74 -30.05 -52.56 9.42
N ILE A 75 -29.17 -52.81 8.46
CA ILE A 75 -29.26 -53.94 7.52
C ILE A 75 -27.95 -54.74 7.61
N THR A 76 -28.02 -56.04 7.89
CA THR A 76 -26.82 -56.90 7.92
C THR A 76 -26.35 -57.26 6.51
N THR A 77 -25.14 -57.82 6.37
CA THR A 77 -24.68 -58.32 5.07
C THR A 77 -25.43 -59.56 4.58
N ASP A 78 -26.24 -60.21 5.43
CA ASP A 78 -27.15 -61.30 5.04
C ASP A 78 -28.56 -60.78 4.69
N GLY A 79 -28.78 -59.46 4.70
CA GLY A 79 -30.06 -58.82 4.37
C GLY A 79 -31.09 -58.79 5.50
N ASP A 80 -30.68 -59.00 6.75
CA ASP A 80 -31.58 -58.90 7.90
C ASP A 80 -31.81 -57.42 8.27
N LEU A 81 -33.08 -57.03 8.39
CA LEU A 81 -33.49 -55.71 8.87
C LEU A 81 -33.59 -55.71 10.41
N LEU A 82 -32.74 -54.93 11.07
CA LEU A 82 -32.68 -54.84 12.53
C LEU A 82 -33.28 -53.52 13.01
N THR A 83 -34.23 -53.59 13.94
CA THR A 83 -34.83 -52.43 14.62
C THR A 83 -35.23 -52.80 16.03
N LEU A 84 -35.21 -51.84 16.96
CA LEU A 84 -35.62 -52.08 18.33
C LEU A 84 -37.14 -52.25 18.38
N ASN A 85 -37.60 -53.13 19.27
CA ASN A 85 -39.03 -53.37 19.45
C ASN A 85 -39.36 -53.68 20.91
N ASN A 86 -40.63 -53.49 21.25
CA ASN A 86 -41.23 -53.94 22.50
C ASN A 86 -42.34 -54.95 22.20
N THR A 87 -42.55 -55.90 23.09
CA THR A 87 -43.68 -56.83 22.99
C THR A 87 -44.97 -56.06 23.24
N SER A 88 -45.86 -56.00 22.24
CA SER A 88 -47.17 -55.37 22.38
C SER A 88 -48.25 -56.36 22.82
N GLU A 89 -48.17 -57.61 22.34
CA GLU A 89 -49.08 -58.69 22.74
C GLU A 89 -48.32 -60.02 22.74
N VAL A 90 -48.46 -60.77 23.84
CA VAL A 90 -47.92 -62.13 23.96
C VAL A 90 -48.93 -63.10 23.35
N SER A 91 -48.47 -63.96 22.44
CA SER A 91 -49.38 -64.91 21.79
C SER A 91 -50.00 -65.88 22.80
N LYS A 92 -51.32 -66.06 22.73
CA LYS A 92 -52.06 -67.07 23.52
C LYS A 92 -52.08 -68.44 22.85
N GLU A 93 -51.79 -68.49 21.55
CA GLU A 93 -51.72 -69.73 20.78
C GLU A 93 -50.29 -70.28 20.80
N LEU A 94 -50.18 -71.58 21.11
CA LEU A 94 -48.94 -72.32 21.05
C LEU A 94 -48.44 -72.29 19.58
N TYR A 95 -47.17 -71.95 19.36
CA TYR A 95 -46.52 -71.86 18.04
C TYR A 95 -46.83 -70.61 17.19
N MET A 96 -47.56 -69.62 17.71
CA MET A 96 -47.66 -68.29 17.09
C MET A 96 -46.70 -67.28 17.72
N SER A 97 -46.19 -66.35 16.91
CA SER A 97 -45.24 -65.31 17.35
C SER A 97 -45.92 -64.20 18.14
N ASP A 98 -45.23 -63.68 19.16
CA ASP A 98 -45.62 -62.44 19.83
C ASP A 98 -45.70 -61.27 18.84
N LEU A 99 -46.66 -60.38 19.05
CA LEU A 99 -46.73 -59.12 18.32
C LEU A 99 -45.76 -58.12 18.93
N LYS A 100 -44.98 -57.45 18.09
CA LYS A 100 -43.98 -56.46 18.48
C LYS A 100 -44.37 -55.08 17.93
N THR A 101 -44.21 -54.03 18.75
CA THR A 101 -44.31 -52.63 18.31
C THR A 101 -42.93 -52.03 18.09
N ILE A 102 -42.77 -51.29 17.00
CA ILE A 102 -41.55 -50.54 16.65
C ILE A 102 -41.69 -49.03 16.83
N ASN A 103 -42.90 -48.55 17.18
CA ASN A 103 -43.15 -47.13 17.42
C ASN A 103 -42.68 -46.75 18.84
N ILE A 104 -41.36 -46.69 19.02
CA ILE A 104 -40.68 -46.30 20.26
C ILE A 104 -39.61 -45.27 19.93
N GLU A 105 -39.35 -44.33 20.83
CA GLU A 105 -38.27 -43.36 20.66
C GLU A 105 -36.90 -43.95 21.05
N SER A 106 -36.89 -44.73 22.13
CA SER A 106 -35.69 -45.40 22.67
C SER A 106 -36.09 -46.59 23.54
N LYS A 107 -35.11 -47.45 23.87
CA LYS A 107 -35.27 -48.59 24.78
C LYS A 107 -34.19 -48.57 25.88
N ASN A 108 -34.61 -48.72 27.13
CA ASN A 108 -33.74 -48.63 28.32
C ASN A 108 -33.38 -50.01 28.86
N TYR A 109 -32.10 -50.36 28.81
CA TYR A 109 -31.58 -51.61 29.35
C TYR A 109 -31.01 -51.39 30.75
N THR A 110 -31.62 -52.04 31.74
CA THR A 110 -31.35 -51.83 33.18
C THR A 110 -30.59 -52.99 33.82
N HIS A 111 -30.44 -54.10 33.10
CA HIS A 111 -29.78 -55.30 33.58
C HIS A 111 -28.85 -55.89 32.52
N PHE A 112 -27.90 -56.71 32.96
CA PHE A 112 -27.05 -57.48 32.07
C PHE A 112 -26.69 -58.85 32.64
N LYS A 113 -26.26 -59.77 31.78
CA LYS A 113 -25.65 -61.06 32.15
C LYS A 113 -24.55 -61.44 31.18
N VAL A 114 -23.69 -62.39 31.56
CA VAL A 114 -22.73 -63.00 30.63
C VAL A 114 -23.51 -63.76 29.54
N TYR A 115 -23.13 -63.56 28.28
CA TYR A 115 -23.79 -64.19 27.13
C TYR A 115 -22.92 -65.31 26.56
N ASP A 116 -23.53 -66.48 26.40
CA ASP A 116 -22.95 -67.65 25.75
C ASP A 116 -23.69 -67.94 24.44
N ASN A 117 -22.94 -67.99 23.34
CA ASN A 117 -23.46 -68.16 21.99
C ASN A 117 -23.52 -69.63 21.55
N PHE A 118 -23.45 -70.59 22.48
CA PHE A 118 -23.45 -72.04 22.20
C PHE A 118 -24.60 -72.53 21.32
N LYS A 119 -25.77 -71.88 21.35
CA LYS A 119 -26.94 -72.30 20.55
C LYS A 119 -26.71 -72.18 19.05
N VAL A 120 -25.98 -71.14 18.63
CA VAL A 120 -25.79 -70.81 17.21
C VAL A 120 -24.36 -71.12 16.77
N GLY A 121 -23.38 -70.89 17.64
CA GLY A 121 -21.96 -71.01 17.29
C GLY A 121 -21.55 -69.99 16.22
N TYR A 122 -22.02 -68.74 16.31
CA TYR A 122 -21.77 -67.70 15.30
C TYR A 122 -20.26 -67.44 15.11
N PRO A 123 -19.67 -67.74 13.93
CA PRO A 123 -18.22 -67.76 13.74
C PRO A 123 -17.50 -66.45 14.05
N SER A 124 -18.16 -65.30 13.87
CA SER A 124 -17.52 -63.99 14.13
C SER A 124 -17.21 -63.77 15.61
N PHE A 125 -17.89 -64.47 16.53
CA PHE A 125 -17.65 -64.38 17.98
C PHE A 125 -16.57 -65.34 18.48
N TYR A 126 -16.05 -66.23 17.63
CA TYR A 126 -15.00 -67.17 18.01
C TYR A 126 -13.65 -66.80 17.41
N ASP A 127 -12.61 -67.33 18.02
CA ASP A 127 -11.25 -67.27 17.52
C ASP A 127 -11.09 -68.05 16.19
N GLU A 128 -9.96 -67.88 15.50
CA GLU A 128 -9.70 -68.53 14.18
C GLU A 128 -9.72 -70.06 14.25
N LYS A 129 -9.47 -70.63 15.43
CA LYS A 129 -9.54 -72.07 15.67
C LYS A 129 -10.94 -72.55 16.06
N GLY A 130 -11.89 -71.63 16.29
CA GLY A 130 -13.25 -71.91 16.74
C GLY A 130 -13.35 -72.40 18.19
N LEU A 131 -12.32 -72.21 19.01
CA LEU A 131 -12.18 -72.80 20.34
C LEU A 131 -12.59 -71.85 21.47
N GLU A 132 -12.35 -70.55 21.32
CA GLU A 132 -12.62 -69.56 22.37
C GLU A 132 -13.57 -68.46 21.88
N GLN A 133 -14.65 -68.22 22.64
CA GLN A 133 -15.58 -67.11 22.40
C GLN A 133 -15.01 -65.79 22.96
N VAL A 134 -15.28 -64.68 22.28
CA VAL A 134 -15.09 -63.35 22.85
C VAL A 134 -16.01 -63.09 24.05
N GLU A 135 -15.56 -62.24 24.96
CA GLU A 135 -16.37 -61.85 26.12
C GLU A 135 -17.59 -61.04 25.68
N LEU A 136 -18.78 -61.56 25.96
CA LEU A 136 -20.06 -60.94 25.59
C LEU A 136 -20.94 -60.82 26.83
N TRP A 137 -21.65 -59.69 26.94
CA TRP A 137 -22.70 -59.47 27.93
C TRP A 137 -24.00 -59.10 27.24
N GLU A 138 -25.09 -59.80 27.55
CA GLU A 138 -26.44 -59.48 27.06
C GLU A 138 -27.07 -58.40 27.93
N LEU A 139 -27.55 -57.33 27.31
CA LEU A 139 -28.34 -56.30 27.96
C LEU A 139 -29.84 -56.64 27.88
N ALA A 140 -30.56 -56.43 28.98
CA ALA A 140 -32.00 -56.67 29.08
C ALA A 140 -32.74 -55.51 29.75
N THR A 141 -33.99 -55.32 29.33
CA THR A 141 -34.97 -54.51 30.06
C THR A 141 -35.43 -55.24 31.32
N VAL A 142 -36.17 -54.55 32.19
CA VAL A 142 -36.77 -55.16 33.40
C VAL A 142 -37.68 -56.34 33.04
N GLU A 143 -38.44 -56.22 31.96
CA GLU A 143 -39.44 -57.21 31.50
C GLU A 143 -38.80 -58.47 30.89
N GLU A 144 -37.57 -58.34 30.38
CA GLU A 144 -36.82 -59.43 29.74
C GLU A 144 -35.92 -60.19 30.73
N THR A 145 -35.87 -59.76 32.00
CA THR A 145 -34.98 -60.36 33.00
C THR A 145 -35.50 -61.67 33.58
N ASN A 146 -34.54 -62.51 34.01
CA ASN A 146 -34.74 -63.70 34.82
C ASN A 146 -33.70 -63.69 35.97
N ASN A 147 -33.64 -64.76 36.76
CA ASN A 147 -32.71 -64.85 37.91
C ASN A 147 -31.22 -64.79 37.55
N ASP A 148 -30.85 -64.90 36.27
CA ASP A 148 -29.45 -64.90 35.82
C ASP A 148 -28.91 -63.49 35.53
N PHE A 149 -29.77 -62.46 35.57
CA PHE A 149 -29.40 -61.07 35.28
C PHE A 149 -29.01 -60.29 36.54
N GLN A 150 -28.04 -59.39 36.39
CA GLN A 150 -27.60 -58.45 37.43
C GLN A 150 -27.91 -57.01 37.04
N PRO A 151 -28.03 -56.08 38.02
CA PRO A 151 -28.24 -54.66 37.74
C PRO A 151 -27.11 -54.05 36.91
N ILE A 152 -27.44 -53.18 35.94
CA ILE A 152 -26.47 -52.53 35.06
C ILE A 152 -25.42 -51.68 35.79
N SER A 153 -25.70 -51.25 37.02
CA SER A 153 -24.75 -50.55 37.88
C SER A 153 -23.48 -51.36 38.17
N ASN A 154 -23.55 -52.69 38.06
CA ASN A 154 -22.42 -53.60 38.27
C ASN A 154 -21.55 -53.77 37.01
N LEU A 155 -21.93 -53.18 35.87
CA LEU A 155 -21.13 -53.22 34.65
C LEU A 155 -19.92 -52.29 34.79
N SER A 156 -18.75 -52.88 35.03
CA SER A 156 -17.50 -52.15 35.25
C SER A 156 -16.75 -51.82 33.94
N ASN A 157 -15.76 -50.95 34.05
CA ASN A 157 -14.86 -50.56 32.95
C ASN A 157 -15.57 -50.08 31.68
N LEU A 158 -16.57 -49.21 31.84
CA LEU A 158 -17.39 -48.69 30.73
C LEU A 158 -16.57 -48.06 29.58
N GLN A 159 -15.36 -47.55 29.86
CA GLN A 159 -14.44 -46.99 28.84
C GLN A 159 -13.94 -48.02 27.83
N ASP A 160 -13.91 -49.30 28.23
CA ASP A 160 -13.47 -50.43 27.40
C ASP A 160 -14.66 -51.16 26.75
N LYS A 161 -15.89 -50.65 26.90
CA LYS A 161 -17.10 -51.34 26.42
C LYS A 161 -17.54 -50.85 25.04
N TYR A 162 -17.94 -51.80 24.21
CA TYR A 162 -18.47 -51.61 22.85
C TYR A 162 -19.81 -52.33 22.73
N VAL A 163 -20.75 -51.74 22.00
CA VAL A 163 -22.11 -52.26 21.86
C VAL A 163 -22.33 -52.80 20.45
N LEU A 164 -23.05 -53.90 20.33
CA LEU A 164 -23.49 -54.46 19.06
C LEU A 164 -24.91 -55.01 19.14
N LEU A 165 -25.57 -55.01 18.00
CA LEU A 165 -26.78 -55.79 17.79
C LEU A 165 -26.39 -57.14 17.19
N TYR A 166 -27.02 -58.20 17.66
CA TYR A 166 -26.85 -59.55 17.13
C TYR A 166 -28.21 -60.20 16.92
N LEU A 167 -28.46 -60.70 15.72
CA LEU A 167 -29.63 -61.51 15.42
C LEU A 167 -29.28 -62.98 15.66
N GLU A 168 -29.67 -63.48 16.83
CA GLU A 168 -29.56 -64.89 17.18
C GLU A 168 -30.63 -65.66 16.40
N ASP A 169 -30.20 -66.41 15.38
CA ASP A 169 -31.05 -67.09 14.40
C ASP A 169 -30.77 -68.60 14.38
N TYR A 170 -31.76 -69.43 14.75
CA TYR A 170 -31.61 -70.88 14.81
C TYR A 170 -32.94 -71.63 14.76
N GLU A 171 -32.89 -72.88 14.35
CA GLU A 171 -34.02 -73.80 14.40
C GLU A 171 -34.23 -74.29 15.83
N LYS A 172 -35.44 -74.10 16.38
CA LYS A 172 -35.76 -74.60 17.71
C LYS A 172 -35.90 -76.13 17.66
N ASP A 173 -35.01 -76.82 18.38
CA ASP A 173 -35.09 -78.26 18.57
C ASP A 173 -36.49 -78.67 19.03
N ILE A 174 -37.14 -79.52 18.22
CA ILE A 174 -38.40 -80.15 18.60
C ILE A 174 -38.06 -81.22 19.62
N LYS A 175 -38.45 -81.03 20.88
CA LYS A 175 -38.40 -82.12 21.87
C LYS A 175 -39.18 -83.31 21.29
N PRO A 176 -38.65 -84.55 21.32
CA PRO A 176 -39.36 -85.70 20.78
C PRO A 176 -40.73 -85.82 21.43
N CYS A 177 -41.75 -85.49 20.67
CA CYS A 177 -43.12 -85.62 21.14
C CYS A 177 -43.49 -87.09 21.24
N ARG A 178 -44.11 -87.47 22.36
CA ARG A 178 -44.83 -88.74 22.45
C ARG A 178 -46.31 -88.46 22.17
N GLY A 179 -46.75 -88.56 20.91
CA GLY A 179 -48.16 -88.36 20.52
C GLY A 179 -48.37 -88.10 19.03
N VAL A 180 -49.65 -88.15 18.61
CA VAL A 180 -50.13 -88.05 17.21
C VAL A 180 -50.18 -86.61 16.66
N ASP A 181 -49.88 -85.60 17.49
CA ASP A 181 -50.09 -84.18 17.17
C ASP A 181 -48.83 -83.44 16.68
N CYS A 182 -47.67 -84.09 16.62
CA CYS A 182 -46.41 -83.39 16.32
C CYS A 182 -46.00 -83.34 14.85
N ASP A 183 -46.75 -83.99 13.97
CA ASP A 183 -46.49 -83.96 12.52
C ASP A 183 -46.99 -82.65 11.85
N ASN A 184 -47.72 -81.79 12.57
CA ASN A 184 -48.47 -80.68 11.98
C ASN A 184 -47.91 -79.27 12.23
N HIS A 185 -46.83 -79.11 13.00
CA HIS A 185 -46.43 -77.77 13.50
C HIS A 185 -45.19 -77.14 12.84
N GLY A 186 -44.47 -77.88 11.98
CA GLY A 186 -43.24 -77.39 11.35
C GLY A 186 -42.11 -77.11 12.36
N VAL A 187 -40.90 -76.83 11.85
CA VAL A 187 -39.76 -76.43 12.70
C VAL A 187 -39.81 -74.92 12.93
N GLN A 188 -39.89 -74.50 14.20
CA GLN A 188 -39.94 -73.08 14.54
C GLN A 188 -38.57 -72.42 14.31
N GLN A 189 -38.53 -71.40 13.45
CA GLN A 189 -37.36 -70.55 13.24
C GLN A 189 -37.32 -69.45 14.31
N ILE A 190 -36.27 -69.42 15.13
CA ILE A 190 -36.10 -68.44 16.21
C ILE A 190 -35.24 -67.30 15.69
N ARG A 191 -35.71 -66.06 15.86
CA ARG A 191 -34.98 -64.85 15.48
C ARG A 191 -35.03 -63.84 16.61
N ASN A 192 -34.02 -63.85 17.47
CA ASN A 192 -33.96 -62.97 18.64
C ASN A 192 -32.95 -61.85 18.41
N LEU A 193 -33.40 -60.60 18.45
CA LEU A 193 -32.50 -59.45 18.46
C LEU A 193 -31.91 -59.27 19.86
N LYS A 194 -30.60 -59.51 19.98
CA LYS A 194 -29.82 -59.31 21.21
C LYS A 194 -29.06 -57.99 21.15
N VAL A 195 -29.03 -57.28 22.26
CA VAL A 195 -28.10 -56.16 22.47
C VAL A 195 -26.96 -56.68 23.32
N LEU A 196 -25.77 -56.77 22.72
CA LEU A 196 -24.59 -57.32 23.37
C LEU A 196 -23.55 -56.23 23.61
N VAL A 197 -22.77 -56.41 24.65
CA VAL A 197 -21.61 -55.59 25.00
C VAL A 197 -20.36 -56.46 24.98
N THR A 198 -19.24 -55.92 24.48
CA THR A 198 -17.92 -56.57 24.44
C THR A 198 -16.80 -55.63 24.91
N THR A 199 -15.59 -56.15 25.12
CA THR A 199 -14.36 -55.39 25.42
C THR A 199 -13.64 -54.88 24.16
N ALA A 200 -12.62 -54.01 24.29
CA ALA A 200 -11.74 -53.61 23.18
C ALA A 200 -11.06 -54.80 22.48
N LYS A 201 -10.67 -55.83 23.26
CA LYS A 201 -10.10 -57.05 22.68
C LYS A 201 -11.14 -57.82 21.86
N GLY A 202 -12.37 -57.91 22.36
CA GLY A 202 -13.45 -58.60 21.65
C GLY A 202 -13.87 -57.89 20.37
N ILE A 203 -13.99 -56.55 20.36
CA ILE A 203 -14.31 -55.80 19.13
C ILE A 203 -13.25 -56.01 18.04
N VAL A 204 -11.96 -55.93 18.39
CA VAL A 204 -10.86 -56.19 17.44
C VAL A 204 -10.95 -57.61 16.89
N ARG A 205 -11.37 -58.60 17.70
CA ARG A 205 -11.54 -59.98 17.25
C ARG A 205 -12.74 -60.19 16.34
N ILE A 206 -13.84 -59.46 16.57
CA ILE A 206 -15.05 -59.50 15.74
C ILE A 206 -14.80 -58.83 14.38
N LEU A 207 -14.19 -57.64 14.37
CA LEU A 207 -13.85 -56.93 13.13
C LEU A 207 -12.66 -57.58 12.38
N GLY A 208 -11.75 -58.22 13.12
CA GLY A 208 -10.48 -58.74 12.64
C GLY A 208 -9.38 -57.68 12.56
N GLU A 209 -8.12 -58.11 12.44
CA GLU A 209 -6.97 -57.22 12.29
C GLU A 209 -6.66 -57.00 10.80
N ASP A 210 -6.10 -55.84 10.43
CA ASP A 210 -5.60 -55.61 9.07
C ASP A 210 -4.15 -56.14 8.96
N ARG A 211 -3.99 -57.46 9.10
CA ARG A 211 -2.71 -58.16 8.98
C ARG A 211 -2.79 -59.23 7.91
N LEU A 212 -1.67 -59.48 7.23
CA LEU A 212 -1.52 -60.62 6.33
C LEU A 212 -1.13 -61.86 7.15
N ILE A 213 -1.99 -62.86 7.15
CA ILE A 213 -1.68 -64.21 7.62
C ILE A 213 -1.21 -65.01 6.42
N ILE A 214 -0.02 -65.58 6.52
CA ILE A 214 0.51 -66.47 5.49
C ILE A 214 -0.06 -67.86 5.74
N ASP A 215 -0.77 -68.39 4.74
CA ASP A 215 -1.18 -69.79 4.74
C ASP A 215 0.08 -70.67 4.79
N PRO A 216 0.25 -71.50 5.82
CA PRO A 216 1.47 -72.28 6.00
C PRO A 216 1.61 -73.43 4.99
N ILE A 217 0.56 -73.76 4.24
CA ILE A 217 0.51 -74.85 3.25
C ILE A 217 0.65 -74.30 1.83
N THR A 218 -0.10 -73.25 1.49
CA THR A 218 -0.09 -72.67 0.14
C THR A 218 0.92 -71.53 -0.02
N GLY A 219 1.39 -70.95 1.10
CA GLY A 219 2.23 -69.76 1.10
C GLY A 219 1.49 -68.46 0.73
N GLU A 220 0.17 -68.51 0.53
CA GLU A 220 -0.62 -67.34 0.15
C GLU A 220 -0.91 -66.44 1.36
N GLY A 221 -0.72 -65.13 1.20
CA GLY A 221 -1.07 -64.14 2.21
C GLY A 221 -2.57 -63.81 2.17
N LYS A 222 -3.32 -64.17 3.21
CA LYS A 222 -4.73 -63.80 3.39
C LYS A 222 -4.85 -62.72 4.47
N ARG A 223 -5.64 -61.67 4.23
CA ARG A 223 -5.95 -60.68 5.28
C ARG A 223 -6.77 -61.35 6.39
N SER A 224 -6.40 -61.14 7.65
CA SER A 224 -7.12 -61.64 8.83
C SER A 224 -8.37 -60.83 9.20
N ARG A 225 -8.68 -59.79 8.42
CA ARG A 225 -9.85 -58.93 8.60
C ARG A 225 -11.14 -59.71 8.31
N LYS A 226 -12.03 -59.77 9.30
CA LYS A 226 -13.33 -60.45 9.20
C LYS A 226 -14.37 -59.53 8.57
N ASP A 227 -14.40 -58.25 8.95
CA ASP A 227 -15.25 -57.24 8.32
C ASP A 227 -14.57 -56.62 7.10
N ARG A 228 -14.93 -57.11 5.91
CA ARG A 228 -14.32 -56.71 4.63
C ARG A 228 -14.99 -55.50 3.98
N VAL A 229 -16.06 -54.97 4.58
CA VAL A 229 -16.78 -53.78 4.11
C VAL A 229 -16.27 -52.51 4.82
N GLN A 230 -15.83 -52.63 6.08
CA GLN A 230 -15.27 -51.54 6.88
C GLN A 230 -13.95 -50.86 6.44
N PRO A 231 -13.12 -51.35 5.49
CA PRO A 231 -11.99 -50.53 5.05
C PRO A 231 -12.53 -49.30 4.31
N HIS A 232 -12.54 -48.16 5.00
CA HIS A 232 -12.87 -46.88 4.38
C HIS A 232 -11.76 -45.86 4.66
N PRO A 233 -11.36 -45.03 3.67
CA PRO A 233 -10.22 -44.16 3.85
C PRO A 233 -10.42 -43.07 4.92
N LEU A 234 -11.67 -42.76 5.31
CA LEU A 234 -11.95 -41.84 6.42
C LEU A 234 -11.38 -42.26 7.77
N PHE A 235 -11.12 -43.55 7.97
CA PHE A 235 -10.50 -44.04 9.21
C PHE A 235 -8.98 -43.84 9.24
N ILE A 236 -8.37 -43.31 8.18
CA ILE A 236 -6.98 -42.87 8.20
C ILE A 236 -6.90 -41.58 9.02
N GLU A 237 -6.07 -41.58 10.07
CA GLU A 237 -5.80 -40.40 10.90
C GLU A 237 -5.45 -39.18 10.03
N ASP A 238 -6.03 -38.02 10.34
CA ASP A 238 -5.83 -36.75 9.62
C ASP A 238 -6.07 -36.80 8.10
N VAL A 239 -6.80 -37.79 7.58
CA VAL A 239 -7.03 -37.87 6.13
C VAL A 239 -7.80 -36.68 5.57
N LEU A 240 -8.70 -36.10 6.36
CA LEU A 240 -9.47 -34.91 5.98
C LEU A 240 -8.70 -33.59 6.20
N ARG A 241 -7.44 -33.65 6.66
CA ARG A 241 -6.62 -32.46 6.82
C ARG A 241 -6.31 -31.85 5.45
N ASP A 242 -6.82 -30.64 5.24
CA ASP A 242 -6.49 -29.84 4.05
C ASP A 242 -5.11 -29.22 4.23
N GLU A 243 -4.13 -29.67 3.45
CA GLU A 243 -2.80 -29.06 3.39
C GLU A 243 -2.67 -28.20 2.14
N LYS A 244 -2.17 -26.98 2.31
CA LYS A 244 -1.94 -26.04 1.20
C LYS A 244 -0.45 -25.75 1.07
N GLN A 245 -0.01 -25.57 -0.18
CA GLN A 245 1.35 -25.14 -0.46
C GLN A 245 1.56 -23.73 0.09
N GLU A 246 2.64 -23.53 0.85
CA GLU A 246 2.95 -22.21 1.41
C GLU A 246 3.17 -21.21 0.28
N ARG A 247 2.62 -19.99 0.43
CA ARG A 247 2.78 -18.93 -0.55
C ARG A 247 4.22 -18.42 -0.56
N VAL A 248 4.80 -18.30 -1.75
CA VAL A 248 6.08 -17.61 -1.94
C VAL A 248 5.84 -16.10 -1.97
N ILE A 249 6.43 -15.36 -1.02
CA ILE A 249 6.31 -13.91 -0.89
C ILE A 249 7.63 -13.29 -1.35
N VAL A 250 7.67 -12.78 -2.58
CA VAL A 250 8.88 -12.23 -3.21
C VAL A 250 9.41 -11.02 -2.45
N GLU A 251 8.52 -10.19 -1.93
CA GLU A 251 8.83 -8.98 -1.16
C GLU A 251 9.69 -9.25 0.09
N ARG A 252 9.69 -10.48 0.63
CA ARG A 252 10.57 -10.86 1.75
C ARG A 252 12.05 -10.67 1.41
N LEU A 253 12.44 -10.81 0.15
CA LEU A 253 13.81 -10.52 -0.27
C LEU A 253 14.21 -9.08 0.08
N ILE A 254 13.34 -8.13 -0.27
CA ILE A 254 13.54 -6.70 -0.02
C ILE A 254 13.42 -6.37 1.47
N LEU A 255 12.39 -6.88 2.15
CA LEU A 255 12.16 -6.58 3.57
C LEU A 255 13.25 -7.13 4.49
N GLU A 256 13.81 -8.31 4.19
CA GLU A 256 14.81 -8.95 5.04
C GLU A 256 16.23 -8.48 4.76
N LYS A 257 16.57 -8.16 3.49
CA LYS A 257 17.94 -7.82 3.09
C LYS A 257 18.14 -6.35 2.66
N GLY A 258 17.07 -5.57 2.54
CA GLY A 258 17.08 -4.17 2.09
C GLY A 258 17.02 -4.01 0.56
N ALA A 259 16.42 -2.91 0.09
CA ALA A 259 16.24 -2.61 -1.34
C ALA A 259 17.56 -2.34 -2.10
N ASP A 260 18.63 -1.96 -1.38
CA ASP A 260 19.96 -1.72 -1.95
C ASP A 260 20.75 -3.01 -2.24
N MET A 261 20.27 -4.17 -1.75
CA MET A 261 20.94 -5.45 -1.95
C MET A 261 20.79 -5.93 -3.40
N LYS A 262 21.84 -6.48 -3.99
CA LYS A 262 21.74 -7.09 -5.33
C LYS A 262 21.12 -8.47 -5.24
N PHE A 263 19.96 -8.65 -5.85
CA PHE A 263 19.31 -9.95 -6.00
C PHE A 263 19.57 -10.54 -7.38
N SER A 264 19.45 -11.85 -7.47
CA SER A 264 19.62 -12.63 -8.70
C SER A 264 18.52 -13.66 -8.86
N SER A 265 18.50 -14.34 -10.01
CA SER A 265 17.65 -15.53 -10.21
C SER A 265 17.87 -16.62 -9.14
N SER A 266 19.06 -16.71 -8.54
CA SER A 266 19.35 -17.69 -7.49
C SER A 266 18.62 -17.39 -6.18
N ASP A 267 18.45 -16.11 -5.83
CA ASP A 267 17.68 -15.70 -4.64
C ASP A 267 16.20 -16.07 -4.78
N LEU A 268 15.62 -15.84 -5.97
CA LEU A 268 14.25 -16.29 -6.28
C LEU A 268 14.14 -17.81 -6.17
N LYS A 269 15.07 -18.57 -6.75
CA LYS A 269 15.09 -20.05 -6.63
C LYS A 269 15.12 -20.49 -5.18
N GLY A 270 15.92 -19.83 -4.35
CA GLY A 270 16.01 -20.07 -2.91
C GLY A 270 14.65 -19.95 -2.22
N LEU A 271 13.87 -18.91 -2.52
CA LEU A 271 12.52 -18.75 -1.97
C LEU A 271 11.58 -19.91 -2.32
N TYR A 272 11.57 -20.33 -3.59
CA TYR A 272 10.71 -21.42 -4.06
C TYR A 272 11.16 -22.78 -3.50
N SER A 273 12.47 -23.04 -3.44
CA SER A 273 13.02 -24.27 -2.84
C SER A 273 12.66 -24.36 -1.36
N ALA A 274 12.84 -23.27 -0.60
CA ALA A 274 12.51 -23.22 0.82
C ALA A 274 11.02 -23.49 1.08
N ALA A 275 10.13 -22.92 0.26
CA ALA A 275 8.68 -23.17 0.37
C ALA A 275 8.31 -24.64 0.10
N LEU A 276 9.00 -25.31 -0.82
CA LEU A 276 8.80 -26.74 -1.10
C LEU A 276 9.43 -27.64 -0.03
N GLU A 277 10.59 -27.28 0.50
CA GLU A 277 11.29 -28.06 1.53
C GLU A 277 10.50 -28.12 2.84
N LYS A 278 9.79 -27.06 3.20
CA LYS A 278 9.02 -26.98 4.46
C LYS A 278 7.94 -28.06 4.61
N ASN A 279 7.30 -28.46 3.50
CA ASN A 279 6.35 -29.59 3.49
C ASN A 279 6.95 -30.86 2.84
N ASN A 280 8.28 -30.89 2.70
CA ASN A 280 9.04 -31.94 2.06
C ASN A 280 8.46 -32.35 0.69
N TYR A 281 8.18 -31.35 -0.15
CA TYR A 281 7.66 -31.52 -1.51
C TYR A 281 6.32 -32.29 -1.51
N GLY A 282 5.44 -31.96 -0.56
CA GLY A 282 4.14 -32.60 -0.40
C GLY A 282 4.17 -34.05 0.10
N LYS A 283 5.20 -34.50 0.84
CA LYS A 283 5.31 -35.90 1.26
C LYS A 283 4.05 -36.45 1.95
N PHE A 284 3.43 -35.64 2.81
CA PHE A 284 2.22 -36.00 3.55
C PHE A 284 1.08 -36.47 2.64
N ILE A 285 0.76 -35.71 1.58
CA ILE A 285 -0.33 -36.06 0.66
C ILE A 285 -0.03 -37.34 -0.14
N PHE A 286 1.24 -37.64 -0.43
CA PHE A 286 1.63 -38.90 -1.09
C PHE A 286 1.41 -40.11 -0.18
N GLU A 287 1.73 -39.99 1.11
CA GLU A 287 1.48 -41.07 2.08
C GLU A 287 -0.01 -41.33 2.23
N LYS A 288 -0.84 -40.28 2.30
CA LYS A 288 -2.30 -40.43 2.41
C LYS A 288 -2.91 -40.98 1.13
N ILE A 289 -2.58 -40.44 -0.05
CA ILE A 289 -3.15 -40.89 -1.32
C ILE A 289 -2.81 -42.35 -1.61
N ASN A 290 -1.60 -42.80 -1.26
CA ASN A 290 -1.20 -44.20 -1.43
C ASN A 290 -2.01 -45.13 -0.50
N LYS A 291 -2.24 -44.73 0.76
CA LYS A 291 -3.12 -45.47 1.69
C LYS A 291 -4.57 -45.50 1.22
N ILE A 292 -5.11 -44.36 0.75
CA ILE A 292 -6.45 -44.29 0.15
C ILE A 292 -6.54 -45.23 -1.05
N SER A 293 -5.52 -45.24 -1.91
CA SER A 293 -5.43 -46.12 -3.10
C SER A 293 -5.46 -47.59 -2.76
N GLU A 294 -4.74 -47.99 -1.71
CA GLU A 294 -4.75 -49.36 -1.21
C GLU A 294 -6.15 -49.78 -0.74
N ILE A 295 -6.79 -48.95 0.09
CA ILE A 295 -8.13 -49.23 0.63
C ILE A 295 -9.18 -49.32 -0.47
N MET A 296 -9.11 -48.42 -1.47
CA MET A 296 -10.09 -48.36 -2.56
C MET A 296 -9.80 -49.36 -3.70
N GLY A 297 -8.71 -50.13 -3.60
CA GLY A 297 -8.33 -51.12 -4.62
C GLY A 297 -7.92 -50.50 -5.96
N VAL A 298 -7.37 -49.28 -5.95
CA VAL A 298 -6.95 -48.56 -7.17
C VAL A 298 -5.43 -48.70 -7.36
N GLN A 299 -5.01 -49.15 -8.54
CA GLN A 299 -3.58 -49.23 -8.91
C GLN A 299 -3.03 -47.81 -9.22
N SER A 300 -2.80 -47.01 -8.19
CA SER A 300 -2.33 -45.62 -8.31
C SER A 300 -1.18 -45.28 -7.36
N ILE A 301 -0.33 -46.27 -7.05
CA ILE A 301 0.86 -46.02 -6.23
C ILE A 301 1.77 -45.02 -6.94
N VAL A 302 2.04 -43.92 -6.26
CA VAL A 302 2.91 -42.83 -6.70
C VAL A 302 4.14 -42.75 -5.82
N ASN A 303 5.32 -42.67 -6.44
CA ASN A 303 6.59 -42.63 -5.75
C ASN A 303 6.99 -41.19 -5.44
N HIS A 304 6.87 -40.79 -4.18
CA HIS A 304 7.26 -39.45 -3.70
C HIS A 304 8.75 -39.15 -3.94
N ALA A 305 9.64 -40.11 -3.71
CA ALA A 305 11.08 -39.90 -3.87
C ALA A 305 11.45 -39.62 -5.33
N ALA A 306 10.88 -40.38 -6.27
CA ALA A 306 11.06 -40.15 -7.69
C ALA A 306 10.52 -38.77 -8.11
N PHE A 307 9.32 -38.40 -7.63
CA PHE A 307 8.73 -37.09 -7.89
C PHE A 307 9.60 -35.95 -7.34
N LYS A 308 10.01 -36.04 -6.07
CA LYS A 308 10.91 -35.07 -5.42
C LYS A 308 12.21 -34.89 -6.21
N ASN A 309 12.82 -35.97 -6.69
CA ASN A 309 14.04 -35.89 -7.50
C ASN A 309 13.82 -35.08 -8.79
N VAL A 310 12.69 -35.28 -9.48
CA VAL A 310 12.34 -34.50 -10.68
C VAL A 310 12.14 -33.02 -10.33
N LEU A 311 11.50 -32.71 -9.20
CA LEU A 311 11.33 -31.32 -8.75
C LEU A 311 12.67 -30.66 -8.42
N GLN A 312 13.58 -31.37 -7.75
CA GLN A 312 14.92 -30.86 -7.42
C GLN A 312 15.75 -30.57 -8.67
N GLN A 313 15.60 -31.36 -9.73
CA GLN A 313 16.23 -31.08 -11.03
C GLN A 313 15.73 -29.77 -11.65
N CYS A 314 14.53 -29.29 -11.34
CA CYS A 314 14.04 -28.00 -11.85
C CYS A 314 14.84 -26.81 -11.29
N PHE A 315 15.42 -26.96 -10.09
CA PHE A 315 16.18 -25.90 -9.42
C PHE A 315 17.64 -25.81 -9.88
N THR A 316 18.17 -26.83 -10.56
CA THR A 316 19.53 -26.78 -11.13
C THR A 316 19.61 -25.96 -12.42
N GLN A 317 18.47 -25.46 -12.89
CA GLN A 317 18.29 -24.93 -14.22
C GLN A 317 18.09 -23.43 -14.18
N GLN A 318 18.30 -22.75 -15.31
CA GLN A 318 18.23 -21.29 -15.35
C GLN A 318 16.79 -20.77 -15.22
N ALA A 319 15.81 -21.46 -15.81
CA ALA A 319 14.38 -21.12 -15.78
C ALA A 319 13.50 -22.35 -15.54
N GLY A 320 12.21 -22.14 -15.29
CA GLY A 320 11.22 -23.21 -15.11
C GLY A 320 11.10 -23.76 -13.68
N PHE A 321 11.90 -23.26 -12.73
CA PHE A 321 11.86 -23.69 -11.33
C PHE A 321 10.51 -23.36 -10.64
N GLN A 322 9.81 -22.31 -11.08
CA GLN A 322 8.48 -21.98 -10.54
C GLN A 322 7.42 -23.06 -10.85
N TYR A 323 7.61 -23.83 -11.93
CA TYR A 323 6.69 -24.92 -12.28
C TYR A 323 6.80 -26.12 -11.32
N ALA A 324 7.94 -26.30 -10.64
CA ALA A 324 8.09 -27.28 -9.58
C ALA A 324 7.21 -26.94 -8.36
N TYR A 325 7.02 -25.65 -8.08
CA TYR A 325 6.09 -25.19 -7.06
C TYR A 325 4.64 -25.39 -7.47
N ASP A 326 4.33 -25.06 -8.72
CA ASP A 326 2.97 -25.16 -9.27
C ASP A 326 2.46 -26.60 -9.34
N VAL A 327 3.30 -27.57 -9.72
CA VAL A 327 2.89 -28.99 -9.76
C VAL A 327 2.60 -29.53 -8.35
N VAL A 328 3.35 -29.12 -7.32
CA VAL A 328 3.07 -29.51 -5.92
C VAL A 328 1.75 -28.89 -5.47
N LYS A 329 1.53 -27.61 -5.77
CA LYS A 329 0.26 -26.93 -5.52
C LYS A 329 -0.91 -27.62 -6.24
N ASP A 330 -0.72 -28.06 -7.48
CA ASP A 330 -1.75 -28.75 -8.26
C ASP A 330 -2.10 -30.14 -7.69
N VAL A 331 -1.13 -30.94 -7.24
CA VAL A 331 -1.41 -32.25 -6.60
C VAL A 331 -2.05 -32.07 -5.21
N MET A 332 -1.68 -31.03 -4.46
CA MET A 332 -2.36 -30.66 -3.21
C MET A 332 -3.81 -30.25 -3.47
N ASN A 333 -4.07 -29.42 -4.49
CA ASN A 333 -5.44 -29.07 -4.87
C ASN A 333 -6.28 -30.29 -5.29
N THR A 334 -5.67 -31.27 -5.98
CA THR A 334 -6.33 -32.55 -6.28
C THR A 334 -6.66 -33.32 -5.00
N TYR A 335 -5.74 -33.38 -4.04
CA TYR A 335 -6.01 -33.99 -2.74
C TYR A 335 -7.15 -33.27 -1.99
N SER A 336 -7.18 -31.93 -2.01
CA SER A 336 -8.27 -31.14 -1.43
C SER A 336 -9.62 -31.43 -2.09
N GLU A 337 -9.67 -31.73 -3.40
CA GLU A 337 -10.90 -32.18 -4.07
C GLU A 337 -11.31 -33.59 -3.62
N ILE A 338 -10.35 -34.50 -3.40
CA ILE A 338 -10.60 -35.87 -2.93
C ILE A 338 -11.20 -35.87 -1.53
N ILE A 339 -10.56 -35.18 -0.58
CA ILE A 339 -11.00 -35.20 0.84
C ILE A 339 -12.37 -34.55 1.04
N LYS A 340 -12.80 -33.64 0.14
CA LYS A 340 -14.15 -33.07 0.16
C LYS A 340 -15.24 -34.09 -0.20
N LEU A 341 -14.92 -35.05 -1.07
CA LEU A 341 -15.85 -36.08 -1.53
C LEU A 341 -15.76 -37.37 -0.70
N LEU A 342 -14.64 -37.56 0.01
CA LEU A 342 -14.36 -38.76 0.79
C LEU A 342 -15.46 -39.10 1.82
N PRO A 343 -16.06 -38.13 2.55
CA PRO A 343 -17.17 -38.40 3.48
C PRO A 343 -18.41 -39.04 2.84
N GLN A 344 -18.64 -38.77 1.55
CA GLN A 344 -19.78 -39.29 0.80
C GLN A 344 -19.46 -40.63 0.11
N SER A 345 -18.20 -41.08 0.13
CA SER A 345 -17.71 -42.19 -0.71
C SER A 345 -17.85 -43.60 -0.11
N PHE A 346 -18.75 -43.81 0.85
CA PHE A 346 -19.07 -45.11 1.46
C PHE A 346 -19.94 -46.01 0.56
N THR A 347 -19.60 -46.12 -0.72
CA THR A 347 -20.38 -46.88 -1.69
C THR A 347 -19.78 -48.27 -1.91
N LYS A 348 -20.59 -49.33 -1.78
CA LYS A 348 -20.20 -50.72 -2.00
C LYS A 348 -21.23 -51.45 -2.85
N GLY A 349 -20.88 -51.76 -4.10
CA GLY A 349 -21.78 -52.42 -5.06
C GLY A 349 -22.15 -53.86 -4.70
N PHE A 350 -21.16 -54.64 -4.29
CA PHE A 350 -21.34 -56.00 -3.81
C PHE A 350 -20.67 -56.08 -2.44
N PRO A 351 -21.41 -55.84 -1.34
CA PRO A 351 -20.87 -56.02 0.00
C PRO A 351 -20.53 -57.49 0.22
N ASP A 352 -19.45 -57.75 0.95
CA ASP A 352 -19.03 -59.11 1.25
C ASP A 352 -19.98 -59.69 2.31
N LEU A 353 -20.73 -60.71 1.90
CA LEU A 353 -21.81 -61.32 2.67
C LEU A 353 -21.33 -61.86 4.03
N ASP A 354 -20.05 -62.23 4.15
CA ASP A 354 -19.47 -62.79 5.37
C ASP A 354 -18.98 -61.74 6.37
N SER A 355 -19.04 -60.44 6.03
CA SER A 355 -18.47 -59.38 6.89
C SER A 355 -19.19 -59.23 8.22
N PHE A 356 -20.51 -59.02 8.17
CA PHE A 356 -21.34 -58.92 9.37
C PHE A 356 -22.75 -59.49 9.13
N PRO A 357 -22.85 -60.79 8.78
CA PRO A 357 -24.11 -61.38 8.30
C PRO A 357 -25.24 -61.34 9.33
N LYS A 358 -24.92 -61.42 10.62
CA LYS A 358 -25.92 -61.49 11.70
C LYS A 358 -25.70 -60.47 12.81
N HIS A 359 -24.74 -59.56 12.67
CA HIS A 359 -24.47 -58.55 13.69
C HIS A 359 -24.29 -57.16 13.08
N ILE A 360 -24.47 -56.13 13.91
CA ILE A 360 -24.21 -54.74 13.56
C ILE A 360 -23.49 -54.07 14.72
N MET A 361 -22.36 -53.46 14.45
CA MET A 361 -21.58 -52.78 15.48
C MET A 361 -22.08 -51.36 15.72
N LEU A 362 -22.51 -51.06 16.95
CA LEU A 362 -23.02 -49.73 17.32
C LEU A 362 -21.92 -48.78 17.80
N GLY A 363 -20.71 -49.29 18.00
CA GLY A 363 -19.54 -48.51 18.40
C GLY A 363 -19.22 -48.58 19.88
N LYS A 364 -18.31 -47.72 20.32
CA LYS A 364 -17.88 -47.56 21.71
C LYS A 364 -19.03 -47.00 22.56
N LEU A 365 -19.21 -47.56 23.75
CA LEU A 365 -20.28 -47.17 24.66
C LEU A 365 -20.11 -45.73 25.17
N MET A 366 -18.87 -45.29 25.39
CA MET A 366 -18.52 -43.89 25.63
C MET A 366 -17.67 -43.37 24.47
N GLN A 367 -18.34 -42.72 23.53
CA GLN A 367 -17.71 -42.15 22.34
C GLN A 367 -17.25 -40.71 22.62
N ASP A 368 -15.98 -40.43 22.33
CA ASP A 368 -15.32 -39.12 22.42
C ASP A 368 -14.97 -38.54 21.04
N THR A 369 -15.07 -39.34 19.98
CA THR A 369 -14.74 -38.95 18.60
C THR A 369 -15.97 -38.85 17.71
N GLN A 370 -15.94 -37.97 16.70
CA GLN A 370 -17.04 -37.89 15.72
C GLN A 370 -17.09 -39.12 14.78
N LEU A 371 -15.95 -39.77 14.54
CA LEU A 371 -15.82 -40.96 13.72
C LEU A 371 -15.27 -42.12 14.56
N ASP A 372 -16.08 -43.16 14.72
CA ASP A 372 -15.71 -44.37 15.45
C ASP A 372 -15.55 -45.53 14.46
N PHE A 373 -14.33 -46.04 14.32
CA PHE A 373 -14.00 -47.16 13.43
C PHE A 373 -14.70 -48.46 13.81
N SER A 374 -15.12 -48.59 15.08
CA SER A 374 -15.84 -49.75 15.54
C SER A 374 -17.33 -49.68 15.24
N ARG A 375 -17.86 -48.51 14.82
CA ARG A 375 -19.26 -48.35 14.49
C ARG A 375 -19.50 -48.60 13.00
N HIS A 376 -20.47 -49.46 12.70
CA HIS A 376 -20.94 -49.66 11.34
C HIS A 376 -21.55 -48.38 10.77
N GLN A 377 -20.98 -47.89 9.66
CA GLN A 377 -21.56 -46.82 8.85
C GLN A 377 -22.62 -47.42 7.92
N PHE A 378 -23.39 -46.57 7.24
CA PHE A 378 -24.20 -47.03 6.12
C PHE A 378 -23.34 -47.08 4.86
N TYR A 379 -23.28 -48.25 4.24
CA TYR A 379 -22.57 -48.52 3.00
C TYR A 379 -23.57 -48.52 1.85
N ASN A 380 -23.64 -47.41 1.10
CA ASN A 380 -24.61 -47.19 0.04
C ASN A 380 -24.43 -48.20 -1.11
N SER A 381 -25.55 -48.63 -1.69
CA SER A 381 -25.53 -49.19 -3.03
C SER A 381 -25.15 -48.09 -4.05
N PRO A 382 -24.37 -48.41 -5.11
CA PRO A 382 -24.09 -47.47 -6.21
C PRO A 382 -25.33 -46.89 -6.89
N VAL A 383 -26.48 -47.55 -6.76
CA VAL A 383 -27.76 -47.07 -7.33
C VAL A 383 -28.30 -45.84 -6.57
N LEU A 384 -27.95 -45.68 -5.29
CA LEU A 384 -28.39 -44.54 -4.47
C LEU A 384 -27.43 -43.34 -4.53
N ASP A 385 -26.23 -43.53 -5.07
CA ASP A 385 -25.22 -42.47 -5.17
C ASP A 385 -25.41 -41.68 -6.47
N ASP A 386 -26.43 -40.81 -6.49
CA ASP A 386 -26.70 -39.86 -7.59
C ASP A 386 -25.47 -38.97 -7.89
N GLU A 387 -24.59 -38.77 -6.90
CA GLU A 387 -23.40 -37.91 -7.00
C GLU A 387 -22.13 -38.63 -7.49
N LYS A 388 -22.19 -39.96 -7.75
CA LYS A 388 -21.03 -40.78 -8.19
C LYS A 388 -19.77 -40.48 -7.38
N ALA A 389 -19.89 -40.22 -6.08
CA ALA A 389 -18.83 -39.63 -5.27
C ALA A 389 -17.59 -40.54 -5.22
N THR A 390 -17.80 -41.85 -5.01
CA THR A 390 -16.71 -42.85 -5.01
C THR A 390 -15.99 -42.92 -6.35
N GLU A 391 -16.72 -42.89 -7.47
CA GLU A 391 -16.12 -42.91 -8.81
C GLU A 391 -15.36 -41.61 -9.11
N ARG A 392 -15.90 -40.46 -8.67
CA ARG A 392 -15.21 -39.18 -8.78
C ARG A 392 -13.92 -39.16 -7.97
N VAL A 393 -13.91 -39.72 -6.76
CA VAL A 393 -12.69 -39.90 -5.95
C VAL A 393 -11.67 -40.76 -6.71
N LYS A 394 -12.07 -41.91 -7.28
CA LYS A 394 -11.18 -42.75 -8.09
C LYS A 394 -10.59 -42.01 -9.29
N VAL A 395 -11.39 -41.21 -10.00
CA VAL A 395 -10.92 -40.39 -11.14
C VAL A 395 -9.94 -39.32 -10.67
N LEU A 396 -10.18 -38.67 -9.54
CA LEU A 396 -9.26 -37.69 -8.95
C LEU A 396 -7.96 -38.33 -8.46
N MET A 397 -8.00 -39.56 -7.92
CA MET A 397 -6.80 -40.33 -7.58
C MET A 397 -5.98 -40.66 -8.82
N ASN A 398 -6.65 -41.06 -9.91
CA ASN A 398 -5.98 -41.21 -11.20
C ASN A 398 -5.40 -39.87 -11.66
N ARG A 399 -6.11 -38.74 -11.51
CA ARG A 399 -5.57 -37.41 -11.82
C ARG A 399 -4.30 -37.11 -11.05
N PHE A 400 -4.27 -37.39 -9.75
CA PHE A 400 -3.06 -37.24 -8.93
C PHE A 400 -1.90 -38.05 -9.53
N SER A 401 -2.13 -39.33 -9.84
CA SER A 401 -1.11 -40.19 -10.45
C SER A 401 -0.62 -39.66 -11.81
N GLN A 402 -1.55 -39.20 -12.64
CA GLN A 402 -1.30 -38.62 -13.94
C GLN A 402 -0.52 -37.31 -13.83
N GLN A 403 -0.84 -36.43 -12.88
CA GLN A 403 -0.07 -35.19 -12.62
C GLN A 403 1.39 -35.51 -12.26
N VAL A 404 1.61 -36.50 -11.41
CA VAL A 404 2.97 -36.92 -11.02
C VAL A 404 3.76 -37.50 -12.19
N ARG A 405 3.12 -38.30 -13.06
CA ARG A 405 3.78 -39.00 -14.18
C ARG A 405 3.96 -38.15 -15.42
N SER A 406 2.99 -37.28 -15.70
CA SER A 406 2.98 -36.43 -16.89
C SER A 406 3.70 -35.11 -16.69
N PHE A 407 4.11 -34.78 -15.46
CA PHE A 407 4.99 -33.64 -15.22
C PHE A 407 6.32 -33.88 -15.94
N LYS A 408 6.59 -33.06 -16.95
CA LYS A 408 7.86 -33.06 -17.67
C LYS A 408 8.56 -31.75 -17.40
N TYR A 409 9.83 -31.85 -17.04
CA TYR A 409 10.66 -30.67 -16.91
C TYR A 409 10.86 -30.04 -18.31
N PRO A 410 10.41 -28.80 -18.55
CA PRO A 410 10.48 -28.19 -19.86
C PRO A 410 11.87 -27.58 -20.05
N ILE A 411 12.79 -28.32 -20.68
CA ILE A 411 14.04 -27.72 -21.20
C ILE A 411 13.76 -27.25 -22.62
N PRO A 412 14.01 -25.96 -22.96
CA PRO A 412 13.97 -25.48 -24.35
C PRO A 412 15.03 -26.10 -25.29
N ILE A 413 15.94 -26.94 -24.77
CA ILE A 413 17.17 -27.38 -25.45
C ILE A 413 17.14 -28.87 -25.84
N GLU A 414 16.32 -29.71 -25.18
CA GLU A 414 16.32 -31.17 -25.40
C GLU A 414 15.06 -31.71 -26.07
N ILE A 415 14.06 -30.87 -26.38
CA ILE A 415 13.02 -31.27 -27.32
C ILE A 415 13.65 -31.09 -28.70
N GLY A 416 13.89 -32.19 -29.41
CA GLY A 416 14.58 -32.22 -30.70
C GLY A 416 14.06 -31.19 -31.73
N PRO A 417 14.73 -31.05 -32.88
CA PRO A 417 14.60 -29.92 -33.83
C PRO A 417 13.20 -29.56 -34.35
N GLU A 418 12.14 -30.27 -33.95
CA GLU A 418 10.76 -30.10 -34.39
C GLU A 418 9.81 -29.39 -33.40
N ILE A 419 10.17 -29.19 -32.12
CA ILE A 419 9.28 -28.49 -31.16
C ILE A 419 10.04 -27.39 -30.40
N LYS A 420 10.21 -26.23 -31.04
CA LYS A 420 10.49 -24.98 -30.30
C LYS A 420 9.25 -24.65 -29.47
N SER A 421 9.38 -24.49 -28.15
CA SER A 421 8.29 -24.01 -27.30
C SER A 421 7.79 -22.66 -27.80
N GLN A 422 6.53 -22.59 -28.23
CA GLN A 422 5.89 -21.36 -28.69
C GLN A 422 5.12 -20.73 -27.53
N ILE A 423 5.11 -19.41 -27.44
CA ILE A 423 4.28 -18.72 -26.46
C ILE A 423 2.81 -18.95 -26.81
N LYS A 424 2.02 -19.35 -25.82
CA LYS A 424 0.57 -19.55 -25.97
C LYS A 424 -0.19 -18.97 -24.79
N ILE A 425 -1.30 -18.31 -25.11
CA ILE A 425 -2.25 -17.80 -24.13
C ILE A 425 -3.49 -18.69 -24.12
N THR A 426 -3.79 -19.32 -22.98
CA THR A 426 -4.95 -20.22 -22.83
C THR A 426 -5.93 -19.66 -21.79
N PRO A 427 -7.22 -19.46 -22.15
CA PRO A 427 -8.21 -18.96 -21.20
C PRO A 427 -8.51 -20.00 -20.12
N SER A 428 -8.56 -19.56 -18.88
CA SER A 428 -8.63 -20.41 -17.67
C SER A 428 -9.47 -19.72 -16.57
N GLN A 429 -9.56 -20.34 -15.40
CA GLN A 429 -10.41 -19.90 -14.29
C GLN A 429 -9.58 -19.69 -13.01
N LYS A 430 -9.89 -18.63 -12.24
CA LYS A 430 -9.17 -18.28 -11.01
C LYS A 430 -9.70 -19.02 -9.77
N LEU A 431 -10.99 -18.87 -9.47
CA LEU A 431 -11.63 -19.25 -8.19
C LEU A 431 -12.44 -20.56 -8.25
N THR A 432 -11.96 -21.55 -8.99
CA THR A 432 -12.67 -22.84 -9.17
C THR A 432 -11.78 -24.03 -8.82
N PRO A 433 -12.35 -25.22 -8.58
CA PRO A 433 -11.59 -26.46 -8.46
C PRO A 433 -10.65 -26.64 -9.66
N LEU A 434 -9.54 -27.37 -9.46
CA LEU A 434 -8.53 -27.57 -10.49
C LEU A 434 -9.13 -28.23 -11.74
N SER A 435 -10.12 -29.11 -11.55
CA SER A 435 -10.93 -29.74 -12.60
C SER A 435 -11.45 -28.77 -13.68
N ASN A 436 -11.70 -27.50 -13.35
CA ASN A 436 -12.27 -26.51 -14.26
C ASN A 436 -11.24 -25.58 -14.91
N LYS A 437 -9.97 -25.67 -14.50
CA LYS A 437 -8.88 -24.85 -15.04
C LYS A 437 -8.33 -25.49 -16.32
N ALA A 438 -7.68 -24.68 -17.16
CA ALA A 438 -6.93 -25.20 -18.30
C ALA A 438 -5.72 -26.01 -17.81
N ILE A 439 -5.38 -27.07 -18.54
CA ILE A 439 -4.23 -27.94 -18.26
C ILE A 439 -2.94 -27.17 -18.58
N PRO A 440 -2.05 -26.97 -17.59
CA PRO A 440 -0.79 -26.25 -17.76
C PRO A 440 0.20 -26.92 -18.71
N PHE A 441 1.12 -26.11 -19.26
CA PHE A 441 2.10 -26.54 -20.26
C PHE A 441 3.15 -27.55 -19.74
N TYR A 442 3.38 -27.60 -18.43
CA TYR A 442 4.34 -28.53 -17.82
C TYR A 442 3.80 -29.97 -17.70
N TYR A 443 2.56 -30.21 -18.15
CA TYR A 443 2.01 -31.56 -18.28
C TYR A 443 1.97 -32.02 -19.73
N GLN A 444 2.53 -33.20 -19.99
CA GLN A 444 2.31 -33.90 -21.23
C GLN A 444 0.89 -34.50 -21.25
N THR A 445 0.04 -34.00 -22.13
CA THR A 445 -1.33 -34.50 -22.29
C THR A 445 -1.35 -35.85 -22.99
N SER A 446 -2.19 -36.76 -22.50
CA SER A 446 -2.60 -38.00 -23.16
C SER A 446 -4.12 -38.18 -23.03
N GLU A 447 -4.69 -39.15 -23.74
CA GLU A 447 -6.11 -39.48 -23.59
C GLU A 447 -6.48 -39.83 -22.13
N GLU A 448 -5.65 -40.59 -21.43
CA GLU A 448 -5.82 -40.94 -20.02
C GLU A 448 -5.76 -39.72 -19.12
N PHE A 449 -4.83 -38.80 -19.38
CA PHE A 449 -4.70 -37.55 -18.63
C PHE A 449 -5.95 -36.67 -18.77
N LEU A 450 -6.46 -36.53 -19.99
CA LEU A 450 -7.68 -35.74 -20.26
C LEU A 450 -8.92 -36.35 -19.58
N LYS A 451 -9.04 -37.69 -19.57
CA LYS A 451 -10.11 -38.40 -18.86
C LYS A 451 -10.01 -38.22 -17.34
N ALA A 452 -8.80 -38.07 -16.81
CA ALA A 452 -8.59 -37.86 -15.39
C ALA A 452 -8.80 -36.39 -14.96
N TRP A 453 -8.59 -35.41 -15.86
CA TRP A 453 -8.58 -33.99 -15.51
C TRP A 453 -9.93 -33.49 -14.95
N ASN A 454 -11.03 -33.82 -15.63
CA ASN A 454 -12.38 -33.36 -15.29
C ASN A 454 -13.39 -34.51 -15.37
N PHE A 455 -13.92 -34.93 -14.22
CA PHE A 455 -14.88 -36.03 -14.11
C PHE A 455 -16.15 -35.82 -14.93
N ASP A 456 -16.74 -34.61 -14.85
CA ASP A 456 -18.02 -34.31 -15.49
C ASP A 456 -17.90 -34.40 -17.03
N LYS A 457 -16.79 -33.90 -17.59
CA LYS A 457 -16.48 -34.05 -19.02
C LYS A 457 -16.22 -35.50 -19.41
N THR A 458 -15.56 -36.28 -18.57
CA THR A 458 -15.33 -37.70 -18.83
C THR A 458 -16.63 -38.50 -18.84
N ASN A 459 -17.49 -38.27 -17.85
CA ASN A 459 -18.80 -38.90 -17.76
C ASN A 459 -19.71 -38.53 -18.94
N ASN A 460 -19.62 -37.29 -19.42
CA ASN A 460 -20.35 -36.81 -20.60
C ASN A 460 -19.65 -37.09 -21.95
N ARG A 461 -18.60 -37.93 -21.96
CA ARG A 461 -17.79 -38.29 -23.15
C ARG A 461 -17.21 -37.08 -23.91
N SER A 462 -17.00 -35.95 -23.21
CA SER A 462 -16.48 -34.68 -23.72
C SER A 462 -15.12 -34.31 -23.11
N PHE A 463 -14.35 -35.30 -22.63
CA PHE A 463 -13.02 -35.09 -22.04
C PHE A 463 -12.02 -34.40 -23.00
N ARG A 464 -12.21 -34.53 -24.32
CA ARG A 464 -11.42 -33.81 -25.34
C ARG A 464 -11.74 -32.30 -25.42
N ASN A 465 -12.78 -31.83 -24.73
CA ASN A 465 -13.15 -30.40 -24.62
C ASN A 465 -12.49 -29.73 -23.40
N ASN A 466 -11.51 -30.39 -22.76
CA ASN A 466 -10.60 -29.69 -21.86
C ASN A 466 -9.81 -28.63 -22.63
N LEU A 467 -9.48 -27.52 -21.97
CA LEU A 467 -8.54 -26.54 -22.53
C LEU A 467 -7.15 -26.88 -22.00
N ALA A 468 -6.15 -26.81 -22.86
CA ALA A 468 -4.77 -27.13 -22.52
C ALA A 468 -3.81 -26.33 -23.40
N TYR A 469 -2.58 -26.17 -22.94
CA TYR A 469 -1.49 -25.64 -23.76
C TYR A 469 -1.28 -26.50 -25.01
N TYR A 470 -1.08 -27.81 -24.86
CA TYR A 470 -0.97 -28.76 -25.97
C TYR A 470 -2.36 -29.20 -26.45
N THR A 471 -2.68 -28.93 -27.73
CA THR A 471 -4.02 -29.21 -28.28
C THR A 471 -4.13 -30.50 -29.08
N GLY A 472 -3.03 -31.22 -29.30
CA GLY A 472 -2.99 -32.40 -30.18
C GLY A 472 -3.93 -33.54 -29.79
N TRP A 473 -4.27 -33.66 -28.50
CA TRP A 473 -5.21 -34.68 -28.00
C TRP A 473 -6.63 -34.14 -27.74
N LEU A 474 -6.85 -32.84 -27.96
CA LEU A 474 -8.14 -32.19 -27.76
C LEU A 474 -9.07 -32.37 -28.96
N SER A 475 -10.32 -31.94 -28.84
CA SER A 475 -11.28 -31.93 -29.96
C SER A 475 -10.77 -31.06 -31.09
N SER A 476 -10.99 -31.46 -32.35
CA SER A 476 -10.67 -30.65 -33.53
C SER A 476 -11.60 -29.42 -33.68
N ASP A 477 -12.61 -29.28 -32.83
CA ASP A 477 -13.51 -28.14 -32.84
C ASP A 477 -12.75 -26.82 -32.66
N ARG A 478 -13.08 -25.83 -33.49
CA ARG A 478 -12.36 -24.55 -33.52
C ARG A 478 -12.37 -23.82 -32.18
N HIS A 479 -13.49 -23.87 -31.43
CA HIS A 479 -13.60 -23.23 -30.11
C HIS A 479 -12.76 -23.92 -29.00
N ILE A 480 -12.21 -25.10 -29.27
CA ILE A 480 -11.28 -25.81 -28.39
C ILE A 480 -9.82 -25.58 -28.83
N GLN A 481 -9.57 -25.57 -30.13
CA GLN A 481 -8.24 -25.33 -30.70
C GLN A 481 -7.81 -23.84 -30.59
N GLU A 482 -8.77 -22.93 -30.78
CA GLU A 482 -8.59 -21.48 -30.84
C GLU A 482 -9.55 -20.75 -29.86
N PRO A 483 -9.53 -21.07 -28.55
CA PRO A 483 -10.59 -20.66 -27.62
C PRO A 483 -10.70 -19.14 -27.42
N LEU A 484 -9.63 -18.37 -27.63
CA LEU A 484 -9.63 -16.91 -27.50
C LEU A 484 -10.39 -16.18 -28.62
N HIS A 485 -10.72 -16.86 -29.73
CA HIS A 485 -11.57 -16.30 -30.79
C HIS A 485 -13.07 -16.42 -30.49
N PHE A 486 -13.44 -17.01 -29.34
CA PHE A 486 -14.81 -17.25 -28.94
C PHE A 486 -15.13 -16.54 -27.61
N ASN A 487 -16.41 -16.57 -27.19
CA ASN A 487 -16.81 -15.99 -25.90
C ASN A 487 -16.09 -16.71 -24.75
N ILE A 488 -15.38 -15.93 -23.95
CA ILE A 488 -14.58 -16.39 -22.81
C ILE A 488 -15.13 -15.87 -21.47
N ASP A 489 -16.40 -15.46 -21.36
CA ASP A 489 -16.97 -14.81 -20.15
C ASP A 489 -16.81 -15.66 -18.87
N LYS A 490 -16.77 -16.99 -19.01
CA LYS A 490 -16.52 -17.93 -17.90
C LYS A 490 -15.04 -18.06 -17.50
N ASN A 491 -14.14 -17.47 -18.27
CA ASN A 491 -12.68 -17.56 -18.11
C ASN A 491 -12.10 -16.22 -17.65
N SER A 492 -11.98 -16.05 -16.34
CA SER A 492 -11.44 -14.83 -15.73
C SER A 492 -9.91 -14.72 -15.73
N PHE A 493 -9.20 -15.75 -16.21
CA PHE A 493 -7.76 -15.83 -16.15
C PHE A 493 -7.14 -16.21 -17.51
N TYR A 494 -5.97 -15.66 -17.81
CA TYR A 494 -5.16 -16.01 -18.97
C TYR A 494 -3.92 -16.75 -18.48
N ASN A 495 -3.81 -18.05 -18.76
CA ASN A 495 -2.52 -18.73 -18.62
C ASN A 495 -1.62 -18.23 -19.76
N ILE A 496 -0.44 -17.68 -19.43
CA ILE A 496 0.55 -17.21 -20.41
C ILE A 496 1.78 -18.09 -20.20
N GLU A 497 2.04 -18.98 -21.16
CA GLU A 497 2.96 -20.10 -20.98
C GLU A 497 3.89 -20.24 -22.19
N GLY A 498 5.06 -20.85 -21.97
CA GLY A 498 6.08 -21.08 -23.01
C GLY A 498 7.14 -19.98 -23.13
N HIS A 499 7.10 -18.94 -22.30
CA HIS A 499 8.00 -17.77 -22.34
C HIS A 499 9.29 -17.93 -21.52
N GLN A 500 9.27 -18.72 -20.44
CA GLN A 500 10.46 -18.92 -19.59
C GLN A 500 11.60 -19.61 -20.36
N GLY A 501 12.81 -19.06 -20.28
CA GLY A 501 14.00 -19.52 -21.02
C GLY A 501 14.20 -18.85 -22.39
N MET A 502 13.20 -18.14 -22.91
CA MET A 502 13.34 -17.35 -24.15
C MET A 502 14.07 -16.02 -23.87
N SER A 503 14.58 -15.36 -24.93
CA SER A 503 14.96 -13.95 -24.85
C SER A 503 13.77 -13.14 -24.35
N TYR A 504 14.00 -12.22 -23.40
CA TYR A 504 12.89 -11.42 -22.87
C TYR A 504 12.33 -10.48 -23.93
N GLU A 505 13.15 -10.00 -24.86
CA GLU A 505 12.71 -9.17 -25.98
C GLU A 505 11.78 -9.94 -26.91
N GLU A 506 12.16 -11.16 -27.30
CA GLU A 506 11.35 -12.03 -28.14
C GLU A 506 10.03 -12.42 -27.44
N ALA A 507 10.11 -12.76 -26.16
CA ALA A 507 8.94 -13.12 -25.37
C ALA A 507 7.97 -11.93 -25.21
N PHE A 508 8.50 -10.74 -24.94
CA PHE A 508 7.71 -9.53 -24.80
C PHE A 508 6.94 -9.19 -26.07
N GLU A 509 7.61 -9.15 -27.23
CA GLU A 509 6.95 -8.81 -28.49
C GLU A 509 5.95 -9.88 -28.92
N GLN A 510 6.21 -11.18 -28.72
CA GLN A 510 5.24 -12.24 -29.03
C GLN A 510 3.98 -12.17 -28.15
N ILE A 511 4.13 -11.99 -26.83
CA ILE A 511 2.97 -11.87 -25.93
C ILE A 511 2.17 -10.62 -26.26
N LYS A 512 2.85 -9.51 -26.54
CA LYS A 512 2.24 -8.24 -26.93
C LYS A 512 1.49 -8.35 -28.25
N GLU A 513 2.04 -9.02 -29.26
CA GLU A 513 1.36 -9.26 -30.53
C GLU A 513 0.07 -10.06 -30.32
N ILE A 514 0.12 -11.16 -29.55
CA ILE A 514 -1.06 -11.98 -29.25
C ILE A 514 -2.10 -11.15 -28.50
N ARG A 515 -1.68 -10.41 -27.47
CA ARG A 515 -2.54 -9.53 -26.67
C ARG A 515 -3.24 -8.49 -27.54
N ASP A 516 -2.50 -7.76 -28.36
CA ASP A 516 -3.00 -6.64 -29.16
C ASP A 516 -3.91 -7.15 -30.29
N LYS A 517 -3.53 -8.24 -30.96
CA LYS A 517 -4.33 -8.86 -32.02
C LYS A 517 -5.66 -9.40 -31.50
N LEU A 518 -5.68 -9.99 -30.30
CA LEU A 518 -6.87 -10.60 -29.70
C LEU A 518 -7.58 -9.69 -28.70
N GLN A 519 -7.11 -8.44 -28.52
CA GLN A 519 -7.67 -7.44 -27.59
C GLN A 519 -7.82 -7.97 -26.16
N LEU A 520 -6.79 -8.68 -25.66
CA LEU A 520 -6.81 -9.25 -24.32
C LEU A 520 -6.53 -8.16 -23.27
N GLY A 521 -7.45 -8.01 -22.32
CA GLY A 521 -7.34 -6.97 -21.28
C GLY A 521 -6.35 -7.30 -20.17
N PHE A 522 -5.04 -7.17 -20.40
CA PHE A 522 -3.98 -7.19 -19.39
C PHE A 522 -2.78 -6.36 -19.86
N ASP A 523 -1.88 -5.93 -18.96
CA ASP A 523 -0.63 -5.24 -19.35
C ASP A 523 0.61 -6.12 -19.16
N ILE A 524 1.75 -5.75 -19.76
CA ILE A 524 3.00 -6.50 -19.73
C ILE A 524 4.10 -5.62 -19.14
N MET A 525 4.80 -6.12 -18.12
CA MET A 525 5.95 -5.47 -17.50
C MET A 525 7.16 -6.41 -17.47
N VAL A 526 8.35 -5.87 -17.68
CA VAL A 526 9.62 -6.61 -17.69
C VAL A 526 10.53 -6.08 -16.58
N LEU A 527 11.02 -6.96 -15.72
CA LEU A 527 11.90 -6.61 -14.61
C LEU A 527 13.31 -7.13 -14.83
N SER A 528 14.28 -6.25 -14.62
CA SER A 528 15.72 -6.52 -14.68
C SER A 528 16.31 -6.70 -13.29
N PHE A 529 17.13 -7.73 -13.08
CA PHE A 529 17.97 -7.82 -11.88
C PHE A 529 19.13 -6.81 -11.86
N GLU A 530 19.48 -6.25 -13.02
CA GLU A 530 20.48 -5.18 -13.14
C GLU A 530 19.79 -3.81 -13.17
N GLU A 531 20.39 -2.83 -12.48
CA GLU A 531 19.91 -1.44 -12.45
C GLU A 531 19.94 -0.81 -13.86
N LEU A 532 18.81 -0.21 -14.26
CA LEU A 532 18.63 0.30 -15.62
C LEU A 532 19.02 1.78 -15.72
N LYS A 533 20.29 2.05 -16.05
CA LYS A 533 20.79 3.42 -16.28
C LYS A 533 20.18 4.01 -17.55
N ALA A 534 19.56 5.19 -17.44
CA ALA A 534 18.92 5.91 -18.55
C ALA A 534 17.84 5.09 -19.30
N ASN A 535 17.06 4.29 -18.56
CA ASN A 535 15.96 3.51 -19.12
C ASN A 535 14.90 4.42 -19.77
N LYS A 536 14.63 4.21 -21.06
CA LYS A 536 13.58 4.92 -21.82
C LYS A 536 12.35 4.06 -22.06
N ASP A 537 12.42 2.76 -21.74
CA ASP A 537 11.33 1.82 -21.93
C ASP A 537 10.45 1.77 -20.68
N MET A 538 9.22 2.23 -20.83
CA MET A 538 8.22 2.30 -19.76
C MET A 538 7.61 0.93 -19.43
N SER A 539 7.86 -0.08 -20.26
CA SER A 539 7.48 -1.47 -20.00
C SER A 539 8.58 -2.28 -19.31
N LYS A 540 9.66 -1.60 -18.91
CA LYS A 540 10.84 -2.19 -18.29
C LYS A 540 11.18 -1.46 -16.99
N ALA A 541 11.50 -2.20 -15.92
CA ALA A 541 11.86 -1.62 -14.62
C ALA A 541 12.96 -2.41 -13.90
N TYR A 542 13.60 -1.78 -12.92
CA TYR A 542 14.54 -2.45 -12.03
C TYR A 542 13.77 -3.30 -11.00
N PHE A 543 14.17 -4.56 -10.82
CA PHE A 543 13.45 -5.54 -10.00
C PHE A 543 13.22 -5.06 -8.58
N ASN A 544 14.25 -4.59 -7.87
CA ASN A 544 14.14 -4.21 -6.46
C ASN A 544 13.16 -3.06 -6.26
N GLU A 545 13.34 -1.97 -7.02
CA GLU A 545 12.50 -0.78 -6.95
C GLU A 545 11.04 -1.13 -7.29
N TYR A 546 10.84 -1.99 -8.28
CA TYR A 546 9.50 -2.40 -8.69
C TYR A 546 8.82 -3.28 -7.64
N VAL A 547 9.53 -4.25 -7.05
CA VAL A 547 8.99 -5.12 -5.99
C VAL A 547 8.66 -4.31 -4.73
N GLU A 548 9.52 -3.34 -4.36
CA GLU A 548 9.30 -2.45 -3.23
C GLU A 548 8.05 -1.57 -3.42
N LYS A 549 7.85 -1.02 -4.61
CA LYS A 549 6.68 -0.15 -4.93
C LYS A 549 5.40 -0.92 -5.20
N HIS A 550 5.50 -2.19 -5.60
CA HIS A 550 4.37 -3.02 -6.00
C HIS A 550 4.34 -4.34 -5.20
N PRO A 551 4.05 -4.26 -3.89
CA PRO A 551 3.90 -5.43 -3.05
C PRO A 551 2.77 -6.33 -3.58
N GLY A 552 2.92 -7.64 -3.39
CA GLY A 552 1.92 -8.64 -3.83
C GLY A 552 2.18 -9.30 -5.19
N LEU A 553 3.37 -9.10 -5.78
CA LEU A 553 3.87 -9.93 -6.89
C LEU A 553 3.80 -11.42 -6.53
N GLU A 554 3.07 -12.19 -7.34
CA GLU A 554 2.88 -13.61 -7.10
C GLU A 554 2.93 -14.38 -8.42
N HIS A 555 3.62 -15.52 -8.41
CA HIS A 555 3.62 -16.41 -9.56
C HIS A 555 2.26 -17.08 -9.69
N LYS A 556 1.65 -16.90 -10.87
CA LYS A 556 0.34 -17.46 -11.21
C LYS A 556 0.32 -18.01 -12.63
N ARG A 557 1.48 -18.26 -13.25
CA ARG A 557 1.63 -18.80 -14.62
C ARG A 557 0.78 -18.06 -15.67
N GLY A 558 0.65 -16.75 -15.51
CA GLY A 558 -0.30 -15.94 -16.26
C GLY A 558 -0.87 -14.77 -15.46
N VAL A 559 -1.98 -14.22 -15.92
CA VAL A 559 -2.56 -12.99 -15.38
C VAL A 559 -4.08 -13.00 -15.47
N GLU A 560 -4.74 -12.33 -14.54
CA GLU A 560 -6.19 -12.11 -14.64
C GLU A 560 -6.54 -10.96 -15.59
N ARG A 561 -7.80 -10.92 -16.03
CA ARG A 561 -8.32 -9.75 -16.76
C ARG A 561 -8.18 -8.50 -15.91
N GLY A 562 -7.65 -7.43 -16.50
CA GLY A 562 -7.35 -6.18 -15.81
C GLY A 562 -6.13 -6.25 -14.90
N GLY A 563 -5.29 -7.29 -15.00
CA GLY A 563 -4.03 -7.41 -14.27
C GLY A 563 -2.80 -7.02 -15.10
N THR A 564 -1.62 -7.17 -14.48
CA THR A 564 -0.31 -7.02 -15.15
C THR A 564 0.44 -8.33 -15.11
N PHE A 565 0.88 -8.81 -16.28
CA PHE A 565 1.79 -9.93 -16.43
C PHE A 565 3.22 -9.41 -16.35
N VAL A 566 3.99 -9.93 -15.39
CA VAL A 566 5.32 -9.43 -15.07
C VAL A 566 6.34 -10.51 -15.38
N MET A 567 7.25 -10.27 -16.32
CA MET A 567 8.37 -11.16 -16.62
C MET A 567 9.62 -10.66 -15.92
N VAL A 568 10.43 -11.55 -15.37
CA VAL A 568 11.73 -11.22 -14.79
C VAL A 568 12.81 -11.90 -15.61
N TYR A 569 13.80 -11.14 -16.03
CA TYR A 569 14.91 -11.65 -16.81
C TYR A 569 16.24 -11.46 -16.09
N ASP A 570 17.19 -12.33 -16.41
CA ASP A 570 18.55 -12.31 -15.90
C ASP A 570 19.56 -12.38 -17.06
N ASN A 571 20.78 -11.90 -16.82
CA ASN A 571 21.87 -11.92 -17.80
C ASN A 571 22.81 -13.09 -17.50
N ASN A 572 22.74 -14.13 -18.34
CA ASN A 572 23.44 -15.39 -18.09
C ASN A 572 24.79 -15.47 -18.82
N GLY A 573 25.38 -14.33 -19.21
CA GLY A 573 26.66 -14.25 -19.90
C GLY A 573 26.63 -14.58 -21.40
N VAL A 574 25.60 -15.29 -21.87
CA VAL A 574 25.34 -15.59 -23.31
C VAL A 574 24.25 -14.68 -23.89
N GLY A 575 23.38 -14.13 -23.03
CA GLY A 575 22.26 -13.27 -23.40
C GLY A 575 21.31 -13.08 -22.22
N THR A 576 20.26 -12.29 -22.43
CA THR A 576 19.23 -12.00 -21.44
C THR A 576 18.01 -12.88 -21.66
N SER A 577 17.64 -13.68 -20.66
CA SER A 577 16.54 -14.64 -20.79
C SER A 577 15.53 -14.51 -19.65
N VAL A 578 14.26 -14.83 -19.91
CA VAL A 578 13.22 -14.81 -18.90
C VAL A 578 13.43 -15.98 -17.93
N VAL A 579 13.63 -15.68 -16.65
CA VAL A 579 13.90 -16.68 -15.61
C VAL A 579 12.69 -16.96 -14.72
N ALA A 580 11.76 -16.01 -14.63
CA ALA A 580 10.56 -16.11 -13.81
C ALA A 580 9.43 -15.22 -14.33
N ASP A 581 8.20 -15.50 -13.90
CA ASP A 581 7.05 -14.62 -14.09
C ASP A 581 6.20 -14.46 -12.82
N PHE A 582 5.51 -13.34 -12.78
CA PHE A 582 4.61 -12.92 -11.70
C PHE A 582 3.37 -12.22 -12.27
N SER A 583 2.39 -12.04 -11.40
CA SER A 583 1.13 -11.39 -11.72
C SER A 583 0.78 -10.36 -10.66
N LEU A 584 0.32 -9.19 -11.11
CA LEU A 584 -0.37 -8.21 -10.29
C LEU A 584 -1.86 -8.22 -10.61
N PRO A 585 -2.74 -8.11 -9.58
CA PRO A 585 -4.19 -8.15 -9.76
C PRO A 585 -4.79 -6.83 -10.29
N TYR A 586 -3.94 -5.90 -10.72
CA TYR A 586 -4.31 -4.61 -11.30
C TYR A 586 -3.38 -4.27 -12.45
N ILE A 587 -3.85 -3.44 -13.38
CA ILE A 587 -3.01 -2.80 -14.40
C ILE A 587 -2.09 -1.84 -13.65
N CYS A 588 -0.82 -2.17 -13.66
CA CYS A 588 0.26 -1.35 -13.17
C CYS A 588 1.20 -1.05 -14.33
N CYS A 589 2.32 -0.46 -14.00
CA CYS A 589 2.44 0.93 -14.24
C CYS A 589 3.42 1.06 -15.39
N THR A 590 2.94 0.93 -16.63
CA THR A 590 3.48 1.80 -17.67
C THR A 590 3.15 3.19 -17.16
N PRO A 591 4.11 3.98 -16.63
CA PRO A 591 3.76 5.33 -16.29
C PRO A 591 3.34 5.95 -17.62
N LYS A 592 2.06 6.31 -17.77
CA LYS A 592 1.67 7.36 -18.71
C LYS A 592 2.32 8.62 -18.17
N ILE A 593 3.65 8.72 -18.31
CA ILE A 593 4.38 9.94 -18.02
C ILE A 593 3.86 10.89 -19.07
N GLU A 594 3.05 11.84 -18.65
CA GLU A 594 2.78 13.00 -19.47
C GLU A 594 4.14 13.60 -19.80
N ALA A 595 4.45 13.63 -21.09
CA ALA A 595 5.64 14.27 -21.60
C ALA A 595 5.54 15.74 -21.24
N ALA A 596 6.27 16.15 -20.20
CA ALA A 596 6.20 17.50 -19.66
C ALA A 596 7.54 18.19 -19.87
N LEU A 597 7.46 19.46 -20.22
CA LEU A 597 8.60 20.31 -20.47
C LEU A 597 8.33 21.64 -19.79
N SER A 598 9.31 22.20 -19.12
CA SER A 598 9.20 23.56 -18.59
C SER A 598 10.46 24.38 -18.86
N LEU A 599 10.24 25.69 -19.02
CA LEU A 599 11.24 26.71 -19.17
C LEU A 599 11.10 27.71 -18.01
N PRO A 600 12.20 28.35 -17.57
CA PRO A 600 12.15 29.37 -16.51
C PRO A 600 11.29 30.60 -16.85
N SER A 601 11.06 30.87 -18.14
CA SER A 601 10.24 31.97 -18.65
C SER A 601 9.54 31.57 -19.95
N THR A 602 8.40 32.21 -20.24
CA THR A 602 7.64 32.06 -21.49
C THR A 602 7.97 33.12 -22.54
N VAL A 603 8.78 34.14 -22.19
CA VAL A 603 9.24 35.22 -23.07
C VAL A 603 10.73 35.50 -22.82
N ILE A 604 11.50 35.71 -23.89
CA ILE A 604 12.94 35.99 -23.81
C ILE A 604 13.40 36.95 -24.92
N CYS A 605 14.39 37.79 -24.65
CA CYS A 605 14.95 38.71 -25.64
C CYS A 605 15.93 37.99 -26.58
N ALA A 606 15.93 38.38 -27.85
CA ALA A 606 16.74 37.76 -28.90
C ALA A 606 18.24 37.66 -28.54
N GLU A 607 18.78 38.67 -27.85
CA GLU A 607 20.19 38.74 -27.46
C GLU A 607 20.52 38.15 -26.07
N SER A 608 19.54 37.55 -25.39
CA SER A 608 19.75 36.94 -24.06
C SER A 608 20.62 35.67 -24.09
N ASN A 609 21.17 35.31 -22.93
CA ASN A 609 21.90 34.05 -22.74
C ASN A 609 20.97 32.83 -22.78
N ARG A 610 21.53 31.65 -23.09
CA ARG A 610 20.81 30.36 -23.11
C ARG A 610 20.16 30.04 -21.76
N ILE A 611 18.99 29.40 -21.77
CA ILE A 611 18.24 28.95 -20.59
C ILE A 611 18.01 27.42 -20.62
N PRO A 612 18.06 26.71 -19.47
CA PRO A 612 17.92 25.25 -19.46
C PRO A 612 16.46 24.81 -19.59
N PHE A 613 16.24 23.68 -20.27
CA PHE A 613 14.97 22.95 -20.19
C PHE A 613 14.93 22.05 -18.94
N THR A 614 13.75 21.94 -18.34
CA THR A 614 13.42 20.84 -17.42
C THR A 614 12.55 19.83 -18.17
N VAL A 615 13.04 18.61 -18.34
CA VAL A 615 12.42 17.58 -19.20
C VAL A 615 11.92 16.41 -18.36
N ILE A 616 10.67 16.00 -18.58
CA ILE A 616 10.05 14.83 -17.94
C ILE A 616 9.50 13.90 -19.04
N PRO A 617 9.93 12.62 -19.09
CA PRO A 617 10.94 12.00 -18.24
C PRO A 617 12.36 12.52 -18.52
N VAL A 618 13.23 12.40 -17.52
CA VAL A 618 14.65 12.79 -17.62
C VAL A 618 15.32 12.03 -18.77
N GLY A 619 15.93 12.76 -19.71
CA GLY A 619 16.55 12.18 -20.91
C GLY A 619 15.62 12.06 -22.14
N GLY A 620 14.41 12.62 -22.07
CA GLY A 620 13.55 12.82 -23.24
C GLY A 620 14.17 13.72 -24.30
N VAL A 621 13.86 13.47 -25.58
CA VAL A 621 14.36 14.24 -26.73
C VAL A 621 13.47 15.45 -26.96
N VAL A 622 14.02 16.66 -26.82
CA VAL A 622 13.30 17.92 -27.05
C VAL A 622 13.44 18.34 -28.51
N LYS A 623 12.33 18.69 -29.16
CA LYS A 623 12.32 19.31 -30.50
C LYS A 623 11.35 20.49 -30.53
N ALA A 624 11.74 21.59 -31.18
CA ALA A 624 10.81 22.66 -31.49
C ALA A 624 9.84 22.26 -32.60
N VAL A 625 8.62 22.76 -32.53
CA VAL A 625 7.59 22.64 -33.57
C VAL A 625 7.65 23.91 -34.42
N ALA A 626 8.63 23.98 -35.30
CA ALA A 626 8.84 25.10 -36.21
C ALA A 626 9.46 24.60 -37.53
N ASP A 627 9.15 25.29 -38.63
CA ASP A 627 9.61 24.93 -39.99
C ASP A 627 11.08 25.32 -40.28
N SER A 628 11.77 25.93 -39.31
CA SER A 628 13.17 26.35 -39.42
C SER A 628 14.10 25.47 -38.56
N GLU A 629 15.29 25.18 -39.09
CA GLU A 629 16.36 24.51 -38.35
C GLU A 629 16.98 25.41 -37.26
N LEU A 630 16.83 26.73 -37.39
CA LEU A 630 17.23 27.73 -36.38
C LEU A 630 16.03 28.05 -35.47
N ASN A 631 15.70 27.11 -34.57
CA ASN A 631 14.54 27.21 -33.68
C ASN A 631 14.91 27.35 -32.19
N GLY A 632 16.19 27.60 -31.91
CA GLY A 632 16.69 27.88 -30.56
C GLY A 632 16.94 26.66 -29.66
N VAL A 633 16.60 25.43 -30.06
CA VAL A 633 16.89 24.24 -29.23
C VAL A 633 18.33 23.77 -29.46
N GLU A 634 19.16 23.75 -28.43
CA GLU A 634 20.55 23.27 -28.49
C GLU A 634 20.87 22.26 -27.37
N ILE A 635 21.90 21.43 -27.57
CA ILE A 635 22.40 20.49 -26.57
C ILE A 635 23.78 20.94 -26.12
N PHE A 636 23.97 21.13 -24.81
CA PHE A 636 25.25 21.48 -24.21
C PHE A 636 25.50 20.59 -23.00
N ASN A 637 26.65 19.90 -22.95
CA ASN A 637 27.01 18.92 -21.90
C ASN A 637 25.91 17.87 -21.61
N GLY A 638 25.25 17.36 -22.66
CA GLY A 638 24.22 16.31 -22.54
C GLY A 638 22.87 16.78 -21.97
N LYS A 639 22.65 18.08 -21.81
CA LYS A 639 21.37 18.68 -21.40
C LYS A 639 20.83 19.61 -22.49
N TYR A 640 19.50 19.69 -22.60
CA TYR A 640 18.83 20.58 -23.54
C TYR A 640 18.73 22.01 -22.98
N PHE A 641 19.02 22.99 -23.84
CA PHE A 641 18.87 24.42 -23.57
C PHE A 641 18.07 25.08 -24.70
N PHE A 642 17.40 26.18 -24.36
CA PHE A 642 16.87 27.13 -25.34
C PHE A 642 17.80 28.34 -25.45
N ASN A 643 18.31 28.59 -26.64
CA ASN A 643 19.22 29.69 -26.97
C ASN A 643 18.54 30.64 -27.96
N PRO A 644 18.12 31.84 -27.51
CA PRO A 644 17.37 32.77 -28.35
C PRO A 644 18.19 33.31 -29.53
N LYS A 645 19.52 33.30 -29.46
CA LYS A 645 20.40 33.73 -30.57
C LYS A 645 20.44 32.76 -31.74
N LEU A 646 19.94 31.53 -31.54
CA LEU A 646 19.81 30.51 -32.58
C LEU A 646 18.37 30.41 -33.11
N VAL A 647 17.55 31.43 -32.85
CA VAL A 647 16.18 31.52 -33.36
C VAL A 647 16.19 32.40 -34.61
N ASP A 648 15.59 31.88 -35.68
CA ASP A 648 15.42 32.61 -36.93
C ASP A 648 14.57 33.88 -36.71
N VAL A 649 14.97 35.00 -37.32
CA VAL A 649 14.30 36.29 -37.20
C VAL A 649 12.81 36.21 -37.60
N SER A 650 12.44 35.31 -38.54
CA SER A 650 11.05 35.08 -38.95
C SER A 650 10.15 34.44 -37.88
N LEU A 651 10.76 33.87 -36.83
CA LEU A 651 10.09 33.30 -35.66
C LEU A 651 9.99 34.30 -34.51
N HIS A 652 10.66 35.45 -34.57
CA HIS A 652 10.51 36.51 -33.57
C HIS A 652 9.05 36.97 -33.50
N GLY A 653 8.55 37.19 -32.29
CA GLY A 653 7.17 37.58 -32.04
C GLY A 653 6.15 36.43 -32.05
N LYS A 654 6.52 35.22 -32.50
CA LYS A 654 5.67 34.02 -32.54
C LYS A 654 5.96 33.10 -31.35
N ALA A 655 4.96 32.34 -30.92
CA ALA A 655 5.15 31.30 -29.91
C ALA A 655 5.76 30.06 -30.56
N ILE A 656 6.92 29.63 -30.06
CA ILE A 656 7.61 28.40 -30.46
C ILE A 656 7.19 27.32 -29.46
N ALA A 657 6.45 26.32 -29.94
CA ALA A 657 6.04 25.17 -29.12
C ALA A 657 7.09 24.05 -29.18
N PHE A 658 7.04 23.13 -28.20
CA PHE A 658 8.01 22.04 -28.11
C PHE A 658 7.33 20.69 -27.95
N THR A 659 8.03 19.66 -28.42
CA THR A 659 7.68 18.25 -28.21
C THR A 659 8.76 17.56 -27.39
N VAL A 660 8.36 16.56 -26.60
CA VAL A 660 9.27 15.64 -25.92
C VAL A 660 8.98 14.23 -26.43
N ASN A 661 9.99 13.56 -26.99
CA ASN A 661 9.85 12.25 -27.64
C ASN A 661 8.73 12.21 -28.72
N GLY A 662 8.52 13.32 -29.43
CA GLY A 662 7.50 13.43 -30.49
C GLY A 662 6.07 13.70 -30.00
N LYS A 663 5.82 13.79 -28.68
CA LYS A 663 4.52 14.22 -28.13
C LYS A 663 4.51 15.73 -27.88
N PRO A 664 3.42 16.45 -28.24
CA PRO A 664 3.30 17.87 -27.97
C PRO A 664 3.25 18.15 -26.46
N THR A 665 3.84 19.25 -26.04
CA THR A 665 3.79 19.73 -24.65
C THR A 665 3.00 21.03 -24.58
N ASN A 666 2.56 21.44 -23.38
CA ASN A 666 1.99 22.78 -23.15
C ASN A 666 3.07 23.88 -23.02
N CYS A 667 4.35 23.54 -23.20
CA CYS A 667 5.45 24.47 -23.10
C CYS A 667 5.66 25.20 -24.42
N SER A 668 5.69 26.54 -24.35
CA SER A 668 6.05 27.39 -25.49
C SER A 668 6.84 28.60 -25.01
N ILE A 669 7.68 29.15 -25.88
CA ILE A 669 8.41 30.38 -25.63
C ILE A 669 8.29 31.34 -26.80
N LYS A 670 8.27 32.64 -26.51
CA LYS A 670 8.26 33.70 -27.52
C LYS A 670 9.56 34.49 -27.44
N VAL A 671 10.31 34.53 -28.54
CA VAL A 671 11.51 35.37 -28.68
C VAL A 671 11.11 36.74 -29.19
N ILE A 672 11.61 37.79 -28.55
CA ILE A 672 11.26 39.17 -28.89
C ILE A 672 12.53 39.94 -29.24
N ALA A 673 12.49 40.64 -30.37
CA ALA A 673 13.57 41.51 -30.78
C ALA A 673 13.69 42.68 -29.81
N GLU A 674 14.93 43.08 -29.49
CA GLU A 674 15.16 44.28 -28.68
C GLU A 674 14.69 45.53 -29.46
N PRO A 675 14.18 46.57 -28.76
CA PRO A 675 13.85 47.84 -29.40
C PRO A 675 15.08 48.46 -30.07
N GLU A 676 14.92 49.01 -31.29
CA GLU A 676 15.95 49.79 -31.99
C GLU A 676 15.55 51.27 -32.04
N VAL A 677 15.51 51.91 -30.87
CA VAL A 677 15.10 53.32 -30.73
C VAL A 677 16.31 54.21 -30.48
N LYS A 678 16.34 55.40 -31.10
CA LYS A 678 17.36 56.43 -30.92
C LYS A 678 16.77 57.63 -30.18
N VAL A 679 17.51 58.12 -29.18
CA VAL A 679 17.16 59.31 -28.40
C VAL A 679 18.35 60.25 -28.36
N VAL A 680 18.17 61.50 -28.77
CA VAL A 680 19.23 62.54 -28.80
C VAL A 680 18.72 63.86 -28.21
N VAL A 681 19.64 64.72 -27.74
CA VAL A 681 19.31 66.09 -27.30
C VAL A 681 19.16 66.98 -28.53
N ASP A 682 18.04 67.70 -28.62
CA ASP A 682 17.77 68.66 -29.69
C ASP A 682 18.37 70.03 -29.33
N TYR A 683 17.93 70.64 -28.22
CA TYR A 683 18.51 71.87 -27.68
C TYR A 683 18.25 72.04 -26.17
N VAL A 684 19.09 72.86 -25.53
CA VAL A 684 19.00 73.21 -24.11
C VAL A 684 18.60 74.67 -23.96
N PHE A 685 17.59 74.93 -23.13
CA PHE A 685 17.04 76.26 -22.91
C PHE A 685 17.25 76.71 -21.46
N TYR A 686 17.80 77.91 -21.30
CA TYR A 686 18.07 78.56 -20.01
C TYR A 686 17.07 79.71 -19.81
N PRO A 687 16.08 79.59 -18.91
CA PRO A 687 15.10 80.66 -18.68
C PRO A 687 15.77 81.91 -18.10
N GLU A 688 15.38 83.09 -18.57
CA GLU A 688 15.90 84.37 -18.07
C GLU A 688 15.40 84.67 -16.63
N GLY A 689 16.26 85.34 -15.83
CA GLY A 689 16.01 85.68 -14.41
C GLY A 689 16.77 84.79 -13.43
N ASN A 690 16.48 84.87 -12.13
CA ASN A 690 17.10 84.04 -11.06
C ASN A 690 16.66 82.55 -11.10
N SER A 691 16.23 82.04 -12.26
CA SER A 691 15.79 80.66 -12.41
C SER A 691 17.01 79.75 -12.51
N THR A 692 17.07 78.70 -11.69
CA THR A 692 18.10 77.66 -11.79
C THR A 692 17.72 76.53 -12.74
N ALA A 693 16.63 76.71 -13.48
CA ALA A 693 16.11 75.74 -14.43
C ALA A 693 16.97 75.66 -15.70
N THR A 694 17.24 74.45 -16.16
CA THR A 694 17.84 74.09 -17.43
C THR A 694 16.88 73.12 -18.10
N ILE A 695 16.20 73.55 -19.15
CA ILE A 695 15.21 72.71 -19.86
C ILE A 695 15.92 71.99 -21.00
N VAL A 696 16.00 70.67 -20.91
CA VAL A 696 16.56 69.80 -21.96
C VAL A 696 15.41 69.26 -22.81
N ASN A 697 15.48 69.48 -24.12
CA ASN A 697 14.54 68.92 -25.08
C ASN A 697 15.21 67.73 -25.78
N LEU A 698 14.63 66.54 -25.66
CA LEU A 698 15.07 65.31 -26.30
C LEU A 698 14.15 64.97 -27.48
N ILE A 699 14.70 64.38 -28.54
CA ILE A 699 13.91 63.84 -29.65
C ILE A 699 14.12 62.32 -29.76
N VAL A 700 13.01 61.60 -29.87
CA VAL A 700 12.94 60.15 -30.03
C VAL A 700 12.63 59.81 -31.49
N SER A 701 13.41 58.91 -32.07
CA SER A 701 13.21 58.38 -33.41
C SER A 701 13.44 56.87 -33.42
N ALA A 702 12.76 56.13 -34.30
CA ALA A 702 13.00 54.71 -34.51
C ALA A 702 13.35 54.45 -35.98
N ASP A 703 14.26 53.52 -36.23
CA ASP A 703 14.63 53.12 -37.59
C ASP A 703 13.58 52.11 -38.15
N ASN A 704 13.61 51.86 -39.46
CA ASN A 704 12.87 50.77 -40.14
C ASN A 704 11.33 50.74 -39.97
N GLY A 705 10.68 51.89 -39.76
CA GLY A 705 9.21 51.99 -39.76
C GLY A 705 8.52 51.54 -38.47
N GLN A 706 9.28 51.36 -37.38
CA GLN A 706 8.72 51.11 -36.04
C GLN A 706 8.02 52.37 -35.50
N ASN A 707 6.86 52.20 -34.88
CA ASN A 707 6.14 53.32 -34.26
C ASN A 707 6.67 53.56 -32.84
N ILE A 708 7.27 54.73 -32.61
CA ILE A 708 7.80 55.14 -31.30
C ILE A 708 6.74 55.09 -30.18
N MET A 709 5.45 55.15 -30.53
CA MET A 709 4.36 55.08 -29.55
C MET A 709 4.10 53.68 -28.99
N ASP A 710 4.69 52.63 -29.59
CA ASP A 710 4.52 51.24 -29.14
C ASP A 710 5.46 50.88 -27.97
N TYR A 711 6.34 51.80 -27.58
CA TYR A 711 7.32 51.63 -26.52
C TYR A 711 7.02 52.50 -25.29
N THR A 712 7.52 52.07 -24.14
CA THR A 712 7.51 52.88 -22.92
C THR A 712 8.91 53.39 -22.62
N TYR A 713 9.00 54.65 -22.21
CA TYR A 713 10.26 55.35 -22.01
C TYR A 713 10.42 55.74 -20.56
N SER A 714 11.62 55.60 -20.01
CA SER A 714 11.99 56.22 -18.73
C SER A 714 13.37 56.82 -18.80
N GLY A 715 13.56 57.98 -18.17
CA GLY A 715 14.82 58.72 -18.19
C GLY A 715 15.39 58.90 -16.80
N ASN A 716 16.69 58.73 -16.66
CA ASN A 716 17.47 59.13 -15.49
C ASN A 716 18.37 60.28 -15.90
N PHE A 717 18.15 61.44 -15.29
CA PHE A 717 18.83 62.69 -15.64
C PHE A 717 19.82 63.17 -14.57
N TRP A 718 20.00 62.40 -13.49
CA TRP A 718 20.81 62.80 -12.32
C TRP A 718 21.84 61.73 -11.88
N ASP A 719 22.02 60.66 -12.66
CA ASP A 719 22.91 59.53 -12.34
C ASP A 719 22.68 58.93 -10.93
N ASN A 720 21.48 59.10 -10.37
CA ASN A 720 21.12 58.73 -8.99
C ASN A 720 20.15 57.53 -8.92
N ASP A 721 20.18 56.67 -9.94
CA ASP A 721 19.24 55.54 -10.14
C ASP A 721 17.74 55.92 -10.09
N SER A 722 17.38 57.21 -10.12
CA SER A 722 15.99 57.67 -10.21
C SER A 722 15.54 57.73 -11.67
N TRP A 723 14.55 56.92 -12.02
CA TRP A 723 13.99 56.83 -13.37
C TRP A 723 12.61 57.49 -13.42
N VAL A 724 12.45 58.47 -14.30
CA VAL A 724 11.19 59.20 -14.51
C VAL A 724 10.54 58.71 -15.80
N ALA A 725 9.24 58.42 -15.78
CA ALA A 725 8.51 58.04 -16.99
C ALA A 725 8.49 59.20 -18.00
N LEU A 726 8.85 58.91 -19.25
CA LEU A 726 8.84 59.86 -20.35
C LEU A 726 7.70 59.55 -21.30
N LYS A 727 7.06 60.60 -21.84
CA LYS A 727 6.01 60.50 -22.85
C LYS A 727 6.39 61.37 -24.04
N PRO A 728 6.94 60.79 -25.12
CA PRO A 728 7.13 61.54 -26.36
C PRO A 728 5.78 61.99 -26.91
N ASP A 729 5.74 63.20 -27.47
CA ASP A 729 4.56 63.68 -28.19
C ASP A 729 4.44 63.03 -29.59
N SER A 730 3.42 63.41 -30.36
CA SER A 730 3.19 62.89 -31.72
C SER A 730 4.33 63.17 -32.72
N LYS A 731 5.33 63.99 -32.35
CA LYS A 731 6.53 64.28 -33.13
C LYS A 731 7.80 63.70 -32.50
N GLY A 732 7.69 62.92 -31.43
CA GLY A 732 8.81 62.30 -30.73
C GLY A 732 9.51 63.19 -29.72
N LEU A 733 8.99 64.39 -29.41
CA LEU A 733 9.65 65.35 -28.52
C LEU A 733 9.34 65.06 -27.04
N ILE A 734 10.37 65.11 -26.20
CA ILE A 734 10.29 64.97 -24.75
C ILE A 734 10.95 66.19 -24.11
N LYS A 735 10.26 66.84 -23.17
CA LYS A 735 10.80 67.99 -22.42
C LYS A 735 11.06 67.61 -20.97
N TYR A 736 12.26 67.88 -20.47
CA TYR A 736 12.60 67.63 -19.08
C TYR A 736 13.35 68.82 -18.48
N THR A 737 12.87 69.32 -17.34
CA THR A 737 13.49 70.46 -16.65
C THR A 737 14.39 69.97 -15.53
N LEU A 738 15.67 70.32 -15.61
CA LEU A 738 16.67 70.13 -14.57
C LEU A 738 16.81 71.42 -13.79
N TYR A 739 16.97 71.35 -12.48
CA TYR A 739 17.22 72.52 -11.65
C TYR A 739 18.61 72.38 -11.05
N ASP A 740 19.37 73.47 -10.98
CA ASP A 740 20.69 73.52 -10.32
C ASP A 740 21.79 72.67 -10.99
N VAL A 741 21.84 72.65 -12.33
CA VAL A 741 22.89 71.94 -13.09
C VAL A 741 24.24 72.63 -12.90
N VAL A 742 25.22 71.92 -12.32
CA VAL A 742 26.54 72.49 -11.97
C VAL A 742 27.58 72.15 -13.05
N PRO A 743 28.38 73.12 -13.56
CA PRO A 743 29.27 72.90 -14.71
C PRO A 743 30.38 71.85 -14.48
N THR A 744 30.70 71.57 -13.21
CA THR A 744 31.74 70.59 -12.83
C THR A 744 31.24 69.15 -12.76
N ARG A 745 29.93 68.91 -12.87
CA ARG A 745 29.32 67.57 -12.82
C ARG A 745 28.08 67.52 -13.71
N ILE A 746 28.30 67.46 -15.02
CA ILE A 746 27.22 67.27 -15.99
C ILE A 746 26.76 65.80 -15.94
N PRO A 747 25.51 65.51 -15.54
CA PRO A 747 25.04 64.13 -15.46
C PRO A 747 24.90 63.52 -16.86
N THR A 748 25.17 62.23 -16.97
CA THR A 748 24.85 61.47 -18.19
C THR A 748 23.35 61.22 -18.20
N ILE A 749 22.65 61.71 -19.22
CA ILE A 749 21.23 61.39 -19.38
C ILE A 749 21.14 59.95 -19.86
N LYS A 750 20.48 59.08 -19.08
CA LYS A 750 20.20 57.69 -19.47
C LYS A 750 18.74 57.52 -19.80
N VAL A 751 18.40 56.85 -20.89
CA VAL A 751 17.02 56.58 -21.30
C VAL A 751 16.84 55.08 -21.51
N LYS A 752 15.83 54.52 -20.87
CA LYS A 752 15.35 53.14 -21.00
C LYS A 752 14.16 53.11 -21.92
N VAL A 753 14.21 52.24 -22.91
CA VAL A 753 13.11 51.98 -23.84
C VAL A 753 12.66 50.54 -23.63
N ASN A 754 11.42 50.35 -23.19
CA ASN A 754 10.85 49.02 -23.00
C ASN A 754 9.78 48.75 -24.07
N GLY A 755 9.96 47.67 -24.83
CA GLY A 755 9.03 47.21 -25.85
C GLY A 755 8.90 45.70 -25.83
N GLY A 756 7.66 45.20 -25.77
CA GLY A 756 7.39 43.76 -25.82
C GLY A 756 8.00 42.92 -24.69
N GLY A 757 8.54 43.52 -23.62
CA GLY A 757 9.22 42.78 -22.54
C GLY A 757 10.76 42.78 -22.63
N CYS A 758 11.34 43.49 -23.59
CA CYS A 758 12.78 43.73 -23.71
C CYS A 758 13.11 45.21 -23.48
N THR A 759 14.30 45.46 -22.91
CA THR A 759 14.76 46.80 -22.52
C THR A 759 16.02 47.18 -23.28
N GLN A 760 16.01 48.36 -23.91
CA GLN A 760 17.19 49.00 -24.50
C GLN A 760 17.63 50.18 -23.61
N ASP A 761 18.93 50.25 -23.28
CA ASP A 761 19.54 51.34 -22.50
C ASP A 761 20.32 52.31 -23.41
N ILE A 762 20.04 53.61 -23.35
CA ILE A 762 20.65 54.69 -24.15
C ILE A 762 21.32 55.70 -23.21
N SER A 763 22.52 56.20 -23.53
CA SER A 763 23.26 57.18 -22.71
C SER A 763 23.72 58.39 -23.54
N ILE A 764 23.47 59.62 -23.05
CA ILE A 764 23.77 60.89 -23.71
C ILE A 764 24.68 61.76 -22.82
N ARG A 765 25.78 62.29 -23.38
CA ARG A 765 26.82 63.10 -22.69
C ARG A 765 27.02 64.47 -23.37
N ASP A 766 27.77 65.36 -22.71
CA ASP A 766 28.29 66.63 -23.24
C ASP A 766 27.23 67.66 -23.69
N TRP A 767 26.25 67.98 -22.82
CA TRP A 767 25.07 68.78 -23.18
C TRP A 767 24.98 70.21 -22.55
N TYR A 768 26.03 70.84 -21.96
CA TYR A 768 25.92 72.09 -21.12
C TYR A 768 27.17 73.07 -21.04
N ASP A 769 27.02 74.43 -20.88
CA ASP A 769 28.06 75.55 -20.75
C ASP A 769 27.73 76.73 -19.70
N ALA A 770 28.67 77.54 -19.08
CA ALA A 770 28.43 78.37 -17.79
C ALA A 770 29.05 79.83 -17.49
N PRO A 771 28.49 80.70 -16.55
CA PRO A 771 28.93 82.09 -16.07
C PRO A 771 29.51 82.31 -14.58
N VAL A 772 29.93 83.55 -14.15
CA VAL A 772 30.71 83.97 -12.90
C VAL A 772 29.94 83.93 -11.54
N ALA A 773 30.52 83.40 -10.43
CA ALA A 773 29.83 83.17 -9.14
C ALA A 773 30.72 83.01 -7.86
N LEU A 774 30.20 83.33 -6.68
CA LEU A 774 30.70 82.88 -5.36
C LEU A 774 29.64 81.98 -4.72
N SER A 775 30.03 80.85 -4.12
CA SER A 775 29.10 79.97 -3.42
C SER A 775 29.75 79.31 -2.21
N PHE A 776 28.97 78.91 -1.21
CA PHE A 776 29.43 77.96 -0.21
C PHE A 776 29.54 76.56 -0.83
N LYS A 777 30.33 75.68 -0.22
CA LYS A 777 30.25 74.24 -0.54
C LYS A 777 28.84 73.77 -0.14
N ALA A 778 28.15 73.07 -1.05
CA ALA A 778 26.73 72.74 -0.90
C ALA A 778 26.39 72.12 0.47
N ASP A 779 25.18 72.45 0.96
CA ASP A 779 24.53 72.02 2.22
C ASP A 779 24.60 72.98 3.42
N ILE A 780 25.02 74.23 3.22
CA ILE A 780 25.09 75.23 4.31
C ILE A 780 23.88 76.16 4.24
N LYS A 781 23.14 76.24 5.36
CA LYS A 781 21.93 77.07 5.51
C LYS A 781 22.30 78.55 5.70
N ASP A 782 21.49 79.45 5.18
CA ASP A 782 21.65 80.92 5.32
C ASP A 782 21.63 81.40 6.78
N VAL A 783 21.24 80.54 7.71
CA VAL A 783 21.24 80.76 9.16
C VAL A 783 22.10 79.70 9.84
N ILE A 784 23.11 80.13 10.61
CA ILE A 784 24.14 79.27 11.18
C ILE A 784 24.22 79.44 12.70
N CYS A 785 24.28 78.35 13.45
CA CYS A 785 24.40 78.40 14.90
C CYS A 785 25.79 78.93 15.31
N SER A 786 25.87 79.77 16.34
CA SER A 786 27.12 80.38 16.81
C SER A 786 28.20 79.38 17.27
N GLY A 787 27.82 78.11 17.51
CA GLY A 787 28.74 77.02 17.86
C GLY A 787 29.28 76.21 16.68
N ALA A 788 28.88 76.50 15.43
CA ALA A 788 29.24 75.72 14.25
C ALA A 788 30.72 75.84 13.85
N ASP A 789 31.21 74.87 13.06
CA ASP A 789 32.59 74.83 12.56
C ASP A 789 32.83 75.77 11.36
N ARG A 790 34.10 75.99 10.97
CA ARG A 790 34.50 76.90 9.87
C ARG A 790 34.03 76.40 8.50
N ILE A 791 33.67 77.32 7.62
CA ILE A 791 32.94 77.05 6.37
C ILE A 791 33.73 77.53 5.14
N PRO A 792 34.07 76.66 4.16
CA PRO A 792 34.83 77.06 2.95
C PRO A 792 33.98 77.76 1.87
N PHE A 793 34.57 78.74 1.17
CA PHE A 793 34.01 79.43 -0.02
C PHE A 793 34.52 78.86 -1.35
N ASN A 794 33.65 78.55 -2.31
CA ASN A 794 34.02 78.29 -3.71
C ASN A 794 33.93 79.59 -4.53
N VAL A 795 35.04 79.98 -5.15
CA VAL A 795 35.19 81.25 -5.90
C VAL A 795 35.33 80.98 -7.40
N SER A 796 34.49 81.60 -8.24
CA SER A 796 34.56 81.54 -9.70
C SER A 796 34.57 82.97 -10.32
N PRO A 797 35.50 83.29 -11.24
CA PRO A 797 36.59 82.44 -11.70
C PRO A 797 37.62 82.21 -10.58
N VAL A 798 38.36 81.11 -10.69
CA VAL A 798 39.37 80.69 -9.72
C VAL A 798 40.43 81.80 -9.54
N GLY A 799 40.65 82.24 -8.29
CA GLY A 799 41.63 83.28 -7.92
C GLY A 799 41.06 84.63 -7.45
N GLY A 800 39.74 84.79 -7.34
CA GLY A 800 39.13 86.03 -6.82
C GLY A 800 39.28 86.23 -5.30
N ILE A 801 39.42 87.49 -4.86
CA ILE A 801 39.60 87.90 -3.45
C ILE A 801 38.25 88.05 -2.74
N VAL A 802 38.05 87.37 -1.60
CA VAL A 802 36.79 87.37 -0.83
C VAL A 802 36.86 88.25 0.43
N LYS A 803 35.84 89.08 0.69
CA LYS A 803 35.68 89.87 1.94
C LYS A 803 34.23 89.88 2.44
N ALA A 804 34.04 89.93 3.77
CA ALA A 804 32.75 90.21 4.42
C ALA A 804 32.50 91.72 4.52
N ASP A 805 31.23 92.12 4.48
CA ASP A 805 30.80 93.51 4.55
C ASP A 805 30.78 94.08 5.99
N ILE A 806 30.44 93.26 6.99
CA ILE A 806 30.42 93.61 8.42
C ILE A 806 30.97 92.48 9.31
N GLY A 807 31.76 92.85 10.34
CA GLY A 807 32.34 91.91 11.31
C GLY A 807 33.49 91.04 10.78
N GLU A 808 34.46 90.70 11.64
CA GLU A 808 35.57 89.81 11.24
C GLU A 808 35.15 88.34 11.29
N GLY A 809 34.89 87.76 10.11
CA GLY A 809 34.51 86.34 9.97
C GLY A 809 35.18 85.59 8.83
N VAL A 810 35.81 86.26 7.86
CA VAL A 810 36.44 85.61 6.69
C VAL A 810 37.94 85.46 6.91
N LYS A 811 38.44 84.23 6.82
CA LYS A 811 39.87 83.88 6.97
C LYS A 811 40.37 83.13 5.74
N LEU A 812 41.54 83.51 5.24
CA LEU A 812 42.25 82.78 4.19
C LEU A 812 43.21 81.80 4.86
N ASP A 813 43.08 80.51 4.54
CA ASP A 813 43.99 79.47 5.01
C ASP A 813 44.54 78.71 3.80
N GLY A 814 45.83 78.93 3.50
CA GLY A 814 46.45 78.52 2.25
C GLY A 814 45.88 79.26 1.03
N VAL A 815 45.23 78.53 0.12
CA VAL A 815 44.64 79.04 -1.14
C VAL A 815 43.11 79.16 -1.09
N GLN A 816 42.50 78.83 0.06
CA GLN A 816 41.06 78.66 0.22
C GLN A 816 40.52 79.62 1.29
N TYR A 817 39.46 80.37 0.96
CA TYR A 817 38.77 81.24 1.92
C TYR A 817 37.76 80.46 2.76
N TYR A 818 37.62 80.83 4.04
CA TYR A 818 36.65 80.28 4.99
C TYR A 818 35.89 81.36 5.77
N PHE A 819 34.67 81.07 6.22
CA PHE A 819 33.90 81.85 7.20
C PHE A 819 33.90 81.13 8.56
N ASP A 820 34.22 81.83 9.65
CA ASP A 820 34.34 81.30 11.02
C ASP A 820 33.23 81.86 11.93
N PRO A 821 32.13 81.11 12.18
CA PRO A 821 30.99 81.61 12.98
C PRO A 821 31.34 81.92 14.44
N LYS A 822 32.37 81.27 15.00
CA LYS A 822 32.79 81.41 16.41
C LYS A 822 33.54 82.72 16.67
N SER A 823 34.04 83.39 15.63
CA SER A 823 34.71 84.69 15.75
C SER A 823 33.78 85.89 15.55
N VAL A 824 32.51 85.65 15.25
CA VAL A 824 31.49 86.70 15.12
C VAL A 824 31.06 87.16 16.52
N ASP A 825 31.03 88.48 16.74
CA ASP A 825 30.65 89.06 18.03
C ASP A 825 29.19 88.75 18.38
N LYS A 826 28.90 88.42 19.65
CA LYS A 826 27.54 88.08 20.13
C LYS A 826 26.52 89.19 19.88
N SER A 827 26.94 90.45 19.86
CA SER A 827 26.08 91.61 19.55
C SER A 827 25.59 91.63 18.09
N LEU A 828 26.27 90.90 17.20
CA LEU A 828 25.93 90.77 15.78
C LEU A 828 25.08 89.51 15.49
N HIS A 829 24.86 88.64 16.47
CA HIS A 829 23.99 87.47 16.30
C HIS A 829 22.55 87.93 15.96
N GLY A 830 22.01 87.40 14.87
CA GLY A 830 20.71 87.76 14.33
C GLY A 830 20.73 88.76 13.16
N GLN A 831 21.90 89.32 12.82
CA GLN A 831 22.08 90.19 11.64
C GLN A 831 22.59 89.38 10.43
N VAL A 832 22.34 89.87 9.22
CA VAL A 832 22.77 89.25 7.96
C VAL A 832 24.11 89.87 7.52
N ILE A 833 25.08 89.01 7.18
CA ILE A 833 26.43 89.37 6.72
C ILE A 833 26.53 89.01 5.23
N HIS A 834 26.95 89.93 4.38
CA HIS A 834 27.11 89.73 2.93
C HIS A 834 28.59 89.61 2.51
N PHE A 835 28.85 89.00 1.35
CA PHE A 835 30.21 88.76 0.84
C PHE A 835 30.45 89.36 -0.56
N THR A 836 31.70 89.71 -0.84
CA THR A 836 32.15 90.27 -2.13
C THR A 836 33.29 89.44 -2.72
N VAL A 837 33.39 89.34 -4.06
CA VAL A 837 34.54 88.77 -4.79
C VAL A 837 35.13 89.83 -5.72
N ASN A 838 36.42 90.11 -5.57
CA ASN A 838 37.13 91.17 -6.33
C ASN A 838 36.40 92.54 -6.29
N GLY A 839 35.72 92.83 -5.18
CA GLY A 839 34.97 94.08 -4.98
C GLY A 839 33.56 94.12 -5.59
N GLN A 840 33.12 93.07 -6.29
CA GLN A 840 31.73 92.93 -6.74
C GLN A 840 30.92 92.13 -5.71
N GLN A 841 29.73 92.65 -5.37
CA GLN A 841 28.81 92.00 -4.43
C GLN A 841 28.25 90.72 -5.03
N THR A 842 28.30 89.64 -4.26
CA THR A 842 27.76 88.35 -4.68
C THR A 842 26.41 88.11 -4.02
N ASN A 843 25.72 87.06 -4.45
CA ASN A 843 24.45 86.65 -3.86
C ASN A 843 24.60 85.87 -2.54
N CYS A 844 25.82 85.69 -2.01
CA CYS A 844 26.05 84.99 -0.75
C CYS A 844 25.88 85.90 0.46
N SER A 845 25.09 85.44 1.44
CA SER A 845 24.97 86.05 2.77
C SER A 845 24.68 85.03 3.86
N ILE A 846 25.12 85.28 5.10
CA ILE A 846 24.92 84.40 6.25
C ILE A 846 24.40 85.19 7.45
N LYS A 847 23.53 84.58 8.26
CA LYS A 847 23.06 85.09 9.55
C LYS A 847 23.42 84.14 10.69
N VAL A 848 24.17 84.61 11.69
CA VAL A 848 24.58 83.77 12.83
C VAL A 848 23.56 83.87 13.97
N ILE A 849 23.09 82.76 14.54
CA ILE A 849 22.09 82.71 15.63
C ILE A 849 22.65 81.99 16.86
N THR A 850 22.33 82.49 18.05
CA THR A 850 22.77 81.90 19.32
C THR A 850 22.14 80.52 19.54
N GLN A 851 22.98 79.55 19.88
CA GLN A 851 22.56 78.16 20.15
C GLN A 851 21.73 78.05 21.45
N PRO A 852 20.65 77.21 21.49
CA PRO A 852 19.90 76.93 22.72
C PRO A 852 20.78 76.34 23.83
N ASP A 853 20.48 76.65 25.11
CA ASP A 853 21.18 76.09 26.29
C ASP A 853 20.15 75.63 27.34
N VAL A 854 19.71 74.37 27.20
CA VAL A 854 18.58 73.79 27.94
C VAL A 854 18.83 72.32 28.30
N ILE A 855 18.32 71.93 29.47
CA ILE A 855 18.37 70.56 29.98
C ILE A 855 16.94 70.09 30.28
N VAL A 856 16.59 68.90 29.78
CA VAL A 856 15.28 68.25 29.99
C VAL A 856 15.48 66.94 30.76
N LYS A 857 14.72 66.71 31.83
CA LYS A 857 14.80 65.49 32.65
C LYS A 857 13.41 64.94 32.95
N VAL A 858 13.27 63.61 32.92
CA VAL A 858 12.11 62.92 33.53
C VAL A 858 12.36 62.82 35.02
N TYR A 859 11.41 63.27 35.83
CA TYR A 859 11.57 63.25 37.29
C TYR A 859 10.58 62.32 38.00
N GLN A 860 9.47 61.95 37.36
CA GLN A 860 8.47 61.04 37.92
C GLN A 860 7.75 60.27 36.81
N VAL A 861 7.39 59.01 37.10
CA VAL A 861 6.55 58.16 36.25
C VAL A 861 5.48 57.48 37.10
N ASP A 862 4.23 57.59 36.66
CA ASP A 862 3.09 56.96 37.31
C ASP A 862 2.71 55.68 36.53
N TYR A 863 2.79 54.52 37.19
CA TYR A 863 2.58 53.20 36.57
C TYR A 863 1.11 52.72 36.66
N PRO A 864 0.64 51.90 35.70
CA PRO A 864 -0.75 51.44 35.67
C PRO A 864 -1.08 50.50 36.84
N ILE A 865 -2.16 50.80 37.56
CA ILE A 865 -2.77 49.93 38.58
C ILE A 865 -3.86 49.05 37.97
N THR A 866 -4.15 47.90 38.59
CA THR A 866 -5.06 46.84 38.08
C THR A 866 -6.32 47.40 37.43
N GLY A 867 -6.43 47.24 36.11
CA GLY A 867 -7.56 47.70 35.29
C GLY A 867 -7.25 48.89 34.37
N SER A 868 -6.13 49.59 34.56
CA SER A 868 -5.66 50.66 33.66
C SER A 868 -4.43 50.22 32.86
N ASN A 869 -4.27 50.77 31.65
CA ASN A 869 -3.09 50.61 30.80
C ASN A 869 -2.36 51.93 30.54
N GLU A 870 -2.65 52.99 31.30
CA GLU A 870 -2.04 54.31 31.18
C GLU A 870 -0.77 54.42 32.03
N THR A 871 0.29 54.98 31.44
CA THR A 871 1.54 55.38 32.11
C THR A 871 1.76 56.86 31.86
N ILE A 872 1.86 57.69 32.90
CA ILE A 872 2.08 59.14 32.75
C ILE A 872 3.54 59.48 33.08
N VAL A 873 4.21 60.20 32.17
CA VAL A 873 5.61 60.62 32.31
C VAL A 873 5.68 62.12 32.56
N HIS A 874 6.37 62.53 33.63
CA HIS A 874 6.52 63.93 34.04
C HIS A 874 7.95 64.43 33.82
N PHE A 875 8.08 65.59 33.16
CA PHE A 875 9.32 66.24 32.75
C PHE A 875 9.55 67.57 33.48
N ASN A 876 10.82 67.90 33.72
CA ASN A 876 11.26 69.22 34.13
C ASN A 876 12.35 69.75 33.17
N VAL A 877 12.14 70.98 32.68
CA VAL A 877 13.00 71.69 31.74
C VAL A 877 13.64 72.88 32.45
N SER A 878 14.97 72.99 32.37
CA SER A 878 15.74 74.06 33.01
C SER A 878 16.86 74.56 32.10
N SER A 879 17.31 75.80 32.27
CA SER A 879 18.44 76.38 31.54
C SER A 879 19.63 76.64 32.47
N PRO A 880 20.81 76.03 32.23
CA PRO A 880 22.01 76.24 33.06
C PRO A 880 22.48 77.71 33.09
N SER A 881 22.32 78.44 31.99
CA SER A 881 22.65 79.87 31.88
C SER A 881 21.54 80.82 32.35
N GLY A 882 20.43 80.29 32.89
CA GLY A 882 19.32 81.08 33.44
C GLY A 882 18.38 81.67 32.37
N GLN A 883 18.41 81.16 31.14
CA GLN A 883 17.52 81.60 30.07
C GLN A 883 16.09 81.11 30.29
N ASN A 884 15.09 81.91 29.90
CA ASN A 884 13.68 81.52 30.06
C ASN A 884 13.34 80.37 29.09
N VAL A 885 13.11 79.18 29.66
CA VAL A 885 12.87 77.94 28.92
C VAL A 885 11.59 77.97 28.09
N THR A 886 10.61 78.82 28.42
CA THR A 886 9.35 78.94 27.66
C THR A 886 9.50 79.62 26.29
N ASN A 887 10.67 80.21 25.99
CA ASN A 887 10.93 80.88 24.71
C ASN A 887 11.40 79.92 23.60
N TYR A 888 11.51 78.63 23.91
CA TYR A 888 11.97 77.60 23.00
C TYR A 888 10.84 76.64 22.65
N ASP A 889 10.88 76.09 21.44
CA ASP A 889 9.92 75.07 21.00
C ASP A 889 10.52 73.69 21.25
N TYR A 890 9.78 72.83 21.97
CA TYR A 890 10.18 71.46 22.31
C TYR A 890 9.29 70.45 21.62
N ILE A 891 9.88 69.46 20.96
CA ILE A 891 9.18 68.33 20.36
C ILE A 891 9.78 67.05 20.93
N CYS A 892 8.94 66.26 21.61
CA CYS A 892 9.32 64.97 22.17
C CYS A 892 8.90 63.84 21.23
N ASP A 893 9.80 62.90 21.01
CA ASP A 893 9.57 61.67 20.28
C ASP A 893 9.70 60.49 21.25
N PHE A 894 8.61 59.74 21.42
CA PHE A 894 8.51 58.60 22.32
C PHE A 894 8.71 57.26 21.59
N GLY A 895 9.23 57.30 20.35
CA GLY A 895 9.53 56.12 19.56
C GLY A 895 8.28 55.31 19.20
N SER A 896 8.30 54.01 19.50
CA SER A 896 7.23 53.06 19.15
C SER A 896 5.88 53.34 19.82
N TYR A 897 5.82 54.23 20.82
CA TYR A 897 4.62 54.49 21.64
C TYR A 897 3.88 55.80 21.31
N GLY A 898 4.37 56.61 20.37
CA GLY A 898 3.66 57.82 19.92
C GLY A 898 4.48 58.69 18.97
N ASN A 899 3.82 59.30 17.99
CA ASN A 899 4.44 60.26 17.05
C ASN A 899 4.96 61.52 17.77
N GLN A 900 5.89 62.24 17.14
CA GLN A 900 6.44 63.51 17.62
C GLN A 900 5.35 64.46 18.14
N VAL A 901 5.40 64.75 19.43
CA VAL A 901 4.42 65.56 20.15
C VAL A 901 5.09 66.78 20.76
N PRO A 902 4.48 67.97 20.66
CA PRO A 902 5.02 69.17 21.28
C PRO A 902 4.92 69.06 22.81
N LEU A 903 5.99 69.44 23.50
CA LEU A 903 6.05 69.51 24.96
C LEU A 903 6.03 70.98 25.38
N HIS A 904 5.07 71.37 26.21
CA HIS A 904 4.90 72.76 26.64
C HIS A 904 5.23 72.89 28.12
N PRO A 905 6.50 73.17 28.48
CA PRO A 905 6.86 73.42 29.86
C PRO A 905 6.20 74.71 30.37
N ASP A 906 5.66 74.66 31.58
CA ASP A 906 5.13 75.84 32.25
C ASP A 906 6.25 76.80 32.71
N ALA A 907 5.89 77.92 33.33
CA ALA A 907 6.84 78.92 33.82
C ALA A 907 7.81 78.39 34.91
N SER A 908 7.52 77.22 35.50
CA SER A 908 8.39 76.51 36.44
C SER A 908 9.17 75.36 35.77
N GLY A 909 9.02 75.18 34.46
CA GLY A 909 9.70 74.18 33.65
C GLY A 909 9.00 72.82 33.60
N ASN A 910 7.82 72.64 34.18
CA ASN A 910 7.18 71.32 34.28
C ASN A 910 6.25 71.04 33.09
N ALA A 911 6.25 69.79 32.62
CA ALA A 911 5.32 69.28 31.61
C ALA A 911 5.09 67.77 31.79
N SER A 912 3.99 67.22 31.28
CA SER A 912 3.72 65.78 31.34
C SER A 912 3.06 65.24 30.08
N HIS A 913 3.21 63.93 29.84
CA HIS A 913 2.60 63.24 28.71
C HIS A 913 2.19 61.82 29.08
N THR A 914 1.01 61.39 28.60
CA THR A 914 0.44 60.06 28.89
C THR A 914 0.72 59.09 27.74
N LEU A 915 1.27 57.93 28.07
CA LEU A 915 1.51 56.81 27.17
C LEU A 915 0.61 55.63 27.55
N TYR A 916 0.31 54.76 26.58
CA TYR A 916 -0.60 53.64 26.74
C TYR A 916 0.11 52.31 26.47
N ASN A 917 -0.20 51.28 27.28
CA ASN A 917 0.33 49.92 27.17
C ASN A 917 1.87 49.83 27.22
N VAL A 918 2.52 50.68 28.02
CA VAL A 918 3.99 50.73 28.10
C VAL A 918 4.52 49.42 28.70
N SER A 919 5.34 48.71 27.92
CA SER A 919 5.91 47.42 28.28
C SER A 919 7.30 47.58 28.88
N SER A 920 7.59 46.88 29.99
CA SER A 920 8.93 46.88 30.61
C SER A 920 10.01 46.22 29.73
N LYS A 921 9.64 45.55 28.64
CA LYS A 921 10.57 44.92 27.68
C LYS A 921 10.98 45.82 26.51
N ASP A 922 10.26 46.92 26.29
CA ASP A 922 10.52 47.86 25.19
C ASP A 922 10.33 49.28 25.71
N ILE A 923 11.33 49.79 26.44
CA ILE A 923 11.33 51.15 27.00
C ILE A 923 12.05 52.05 25.99
N PRO A 924 11.34 52.99 25.33
CA PRO A 924 11.94 53.81 24.29
C PRO A 924 12.87 54.86 24.89
N VAL A 925 13.89 55.27 24.13
CA VAL A 925 14.67 56.48 24.43
C VAL A 925 13.82 57.67 24.03
N ILE A 926 13.50 58.57 24.97
CA ILE A 926 12.74 59.78 24.64
C ILE A 926 13.71 60.77 24.01
N LYS A 927 13.47 61.16 22.76
CA LYS A 927 14.27 62.19 22.08
C LYS A 927 13.54 63.52 22.14
N VAL A 928 14.21 64.56 22.60
CA VAL A 928 13.63 65.90 22.74
C VAL A 928 14.40 66.85 21.84
N LYS A 929 13.73 67.34 20.81
CA LYS A 929 14.28 68.38 19.94
C LYS A 929 13.88 69.75 20.47
N VAL A 930 14.87 70.59 20.76
CA VAL A 930 14.65 71.98 21.18
C VAL A 930 15.11 72.93 20.11
N SER A 931 14.30 73.93 19.78
CA SER A 931 14.65 74.89 18.74
C SER A 931 14.44 76.35 19.15
N ASN A 932 15.36 77.21 18.70
CA ASN A 932 15.30 78.65 18.80
C ASN A 932 15.46 79.29 17.41
N LYS A 933 14.34 79.66 16.79
CA LYS A 933 14.28 80.47 15.55
C LYS A 933 15.27 80.03 14.45
N GLY A 934 15.40 78.71 14.26
CA GLY A 934 16.21 78.10 13.19
C GLY A 934 17.48 77.39 13.65
N CYS A 935 17.92 77.56 14.90
CA CYS A 935 18.97 76.73 15.51
C CYS A 935 18.32 75.69 16.42
N ALA A 936 18.58 74.39 16.17
CA ALA A 936 17.94 73.29 16.89
C ALA A 936 18.98 72.31 17.46
N GLU A 937 18.69 71.76 18.62
CA GLU A 937 19.49 70.77 19.34
C GLU A 937 18.62 69.57 19.71
N ASP A 938 19.16 68.35 19.55
CA ASP A 938 18.49 67.10 19.89
C ASP A 938 19.07 66.53 21.19
N LEU A 939 18.21 66.27 22.18
CA LEU A 939 18.53 65.71 23.49
C LEU A 939 17.96 64.29 23.60
N GLU A 940 18.63 63.38 24.32
CA GLU A 940 18.14 62.00 24.54
C GLU A 940 18.01 61.68 26.04
N ILE A 941 16.85 61.17 26.44
CA ILE A 941 16.55 60.76 27.82
C ILE A 941 16.36 59.24 27.85
N LYS A 942 17.22 58.54 28.62
CA LYS A 942 17.28 57.07 28.71
C LYS A 942 16.99 56.60 30.14
N GLY A 943 16.46 55.38 30.28
CA GLY A 943 16.32 54.72 31.60
C GLY A 943 15.25 55.31 32.52
N TRP A 944 14.14 55.79 31.95
CA TRP A 944 13.09 56.50 32.69
C TRP A 944 11.96 55.59 33.24
N TYR A 945 11.99 54.26 33.02
CA TYR A 945 10.89 53.32 33.35
C TYR A 945 11.41 52.07 34.10
N ASP A 946 10.86 51.73 35.28
CA ASP A 946 11.34 50.66 36.19
C ASP A 946 10.16 50.03 36.99
N ALA A 947 9.81 48.73 36.79
CA ALA A 947 8.58 48.09 37.30
C ALA A 947 8.82 46.95 38.34
N PRO A 948 7.98 46.77 39.40
CA PRO A 948 8.22 45.81 40.49
C PRO A 948 7.76 44.34 40.21
N SER A 949 8.43 43.31 40.79
CA SER A 949 8.18 41.86 40.57
C SER A 949 7.88 41.04 41.86
N VAL A 950 7.08 39.95 41.78
CA VAL A 950 6.75 39.00 42.88
C VAL A 950 6.77 37.52 42.39
N THR A 951 7.27 36.57 43.20
CA THR A 951 7.50 35.14 42.83
C THR A 951 6.86 34.14 43.81
N ILE A 952 6.20 33.06 43.33
CA ILE A 952 5.64 31.92 44.14
C ILE A 952 6.42 30.61 43.91
N LYS A 953 6.61 29.79 44.96
CA LYS A 953 7.67 28.76 45.08
C LYS A 953 7.30 27.25 44.94
N SER A 954 6.04 26.79 44.76
CA SER A 954 5.68 25.41 44.25
C SER A 954 4.21 25.00 44.47
N ILE A 955 3.70 23.97 43.73
CA ILE A 955 2.52 23.12 44.05
C ILE A 955 2.73 21.66 43.56
N ARG A 956 2.20 20.65 44.28
CA ARG A 956 2.18 19.19 43.96
C ARG A 956 0.74 18.64 43.88
N PHE A 957 0.53 17.49 43.22
CA PHE A 957 -0.71 16.69 43.25
C PHE A 957 -0.44 15.17 43.40
N SER A 958 -1.46 14.43 43.89
CA SER A 958 -1.45 12.98 44.20
C SER A 958 -2.28 12.14 43.22
N ASP A 959 -1.83 10.89 43.03
CA ASP A 959 -2.34 9.86 42.11
C ASP A 959 -3.62 9.14 42.58
N GLU A 960 -4.51 8.75 41.65
CA GLU A 960 -5.04 7.37 41.50
C GLU A 960 -6.07 7.21 40.33
N ASN A 961 -5.64 6.46 39.28
CA ASN A 961 -6.32 5.48 38.37
C ASN A 961 -7.65 5.82 37.63
N CYS A 962 -7.90 5.48 36.34
CA CYS A 962 -7.41 4.41 35.45
C CYS A 962 -7.66 4.73 33.95
N CYS A 963 -6.98 3.99 33.07
CA CYS A 963 -6.65 4.24 31.65
C CYS A 963 -7.80 4.29 30.61
N GLN A 964 -7.71 5.29 29.72
CA GLN A 964 -8.17 5.24 28.32
C GLN A 964 -6.94 5.41 27.40
N TYR A 965 -6.86 4.65 26.32
CA TYR A 965 -5.79 4.79 25.32
C TYR A 965 -5.99 6.11 24.56
N THR A 966 -5.21 7.13 24.92
CA THR A 966 -5.12 8.42 24.21
C THR A 966 -4.09 8.31 23.09
N ILE A 967 -4.45 8.70 21.86
CA ILE A 967 -3.48 8.96 20.79
C ILE A 967 -2.47 9.98 21.35
N PRO A 968 -1.14 9.74 21.28
CA PRO A 968 -0.17 10.70 21.78
C PRO A 968 -0.39 12.05 21.07
N THR A 969 -0.68 13.09 21.85
CA THR A 969 -0.81 14.44 21.30
C THR A 969 0.57 14.91 20.87
N ILE A 970 0.81 14.94 19.55
CA ILE A 970 2.01 15.53 18.99
C ILE A 970 1.76 17.02 18.82
N THR A 971 2.60 17.85 19.40
CA THR A 971 2.63 19.29 19.13
C THR A 971 3.94 19.62 18.43
N VAL A 972 3.85 20.34 17.32
CA VAL A 972 5.01 20.75 16.52
C VAL A 972 5.04 22.27 16.43
N LYS A 973 6.19 22.86 16.74
CA LYS A 973 6.47 24.27 16.54
C LYS A 973 7.67 24.42 15.62
N ALA A 974 7.57 25.42 14.76
CA ALA A 974 8.66 25.86 13.92
C ALA A 974 8.99 27.28 14.38
N THR A 975 10.27 27.59 14.50
CA THR A 975 10.78 28.93 14.80
C THR A 975 11.91 29.26 13.84
N GLY A 976 12.05 30.53 13.53
CA GLY A 976 13.09 31.01 12.62
C GLY A 976 13.03 32.52 12.52
N PRO A 977 14.00 33.14 11.82
CA PRO A 977 13.98 34.57 11.58
C PRO A 977 12.75 34.94 10.77
N THR A 978 12.04 36.00 11.16
CA THR A 978 10.93 36.57 10.39
C THR A 978 11.40 37.50 9.29
N THR A 979 12.64 37.99 9.38
CA THR A 979 13.30 38.81 8.38
C THR A 979 14.77 38.42 8.27
N VAL A 980 15.31 38.34 7.06
CA VAL A 980 16.72 37.98 6.83
C VAL A 980 17.35 38.94 5.83
N GLY A 981 18.47 39.55 6.19
CA GLY A 981 19.21 40.39 5.25
C GLY A 981 19.87 39.54 4.16
N LEU A 982 19.81 39.97 2.90
CA LEU A 982 20.43 39.28 1.76
C LEU A 982 21.95 39.08 1.96
N LYS A 983 22.58 39.93 2.79
CA LYS A 983 23.98 39.81 3.21
C LYS A 983 24.30 38.54 4.01
N GLU A 984 23.32 37.88 4.61
CA GLU A 984 23.55 36.72 5.50
C GLU A 984 23.77 35.40 4.73
N VAL A 985 23.58 35.36 3.40
CA VAL A 985 23.78 34.23 2.46
C VAL A 985 22.91 32.98 2.75
N SER A 986 22.51 32.75 4.00
CA SER A 986 21.65 31.66 4.47
C SER A 986 21.06 31.94 5.85
N PHE A 987 19.97 31.25 6.21
CA PHE A 987 19.44 31.23 7.58
C PHE A 987 18.97 29.84 8.00
N LYS A 988 18.73 29.66 9.31
CA LYS A 988 18.22 28.41 9.88
C LYS A 988 16.79 28.56 10.40
N LEU A 989 15.96 27.57 10.09
CA LEU A 989 14.68 27.35 10.76
C LEU A 989 14.85 26.16 11.71
N ASN A 990 14.28 26.26 12.91
CA ASN A 990 14.37 25.24 13.94
C ASN A 990 12.99 24.75 14.31
N GLY A 991 12.86 23.44 14.32
CA GLY A 991 11.69 22.70 14.73
C GLY A 991 11.81 22.27 16.18
N GLU A 992 10.67 22.19 16.84
CA GLU A 992 10.49 21.47 18.09
C GLU A 992 9.24 20.60 17.94
N ALA A 993 9.33 19.35 18.36
CA ALA A 993 8.18 18.46 18.44
C ALA A 993 8.17 17.76 19.79
N GLN A 994 6.99 17.67 20.40
CA GLN A 994 6.76 16.98 21.66
C GLN A 994 5.57 16.04 21.50
N GLY A 995 5.65 14.82 22.02
CA GLY A 995 4.52 13.88 22.03
C GLY A 995 4.89 12.39 21.98
N SER A 996 5.97 12.01 21.29
CA SER A 996 6.48 10.62 21.20
C SER A 996 8.02 10.61 21.17
N SER A 997 8.65 9.52 21.61
CA SER A 997 10.10 9.31 21.52
C SER A 997 10.59 8.96 20.11
N SER A 998 9.67 8.59 19.22
CA SER A 998 9.93 8.04 17.88
C SER A 998 9.41 9.01 16.80
N LEU A 999 9.91 10.24 16.73
CA LEU A 999 9.40 11.26 15.80
C LEU A 999 10.30 11.42 14.56
N ILE A 1000 9.68 11.47 13.37
CA ILE A 1000 10.32 11.87 12.11
C ILE A 1000 9.80 13.23 11.65
N TYR A 1001 10.63 13.99 10.94
CA TYR A 1001 10.37 15.41 10.60
C TYR A 1001 10.37 15.61 9.09
N SER A 1002 9.62 16.61 8.62
CA SER A 1002 9.65 17.06 7.23
C SER A 1002 9.32 18.55 7.12
N TRP A 1003 10.22 19.33 6.49
CA TRP A 1003 10.04 20.74 6.18
C TRP A 1003 9.60 20.93 4.72
N ALA A 1004 8.61 21.79 4.52
CA ALA A 1004 8.15 22.20 3.20
C ALA A 1004 8.25 23.73 3.03
N GLN A 1005 8.75 24.18 1.88
CA GLN A 1005 8.58 25.55 1.43
C GLN A 1005 7.21 25.68 0.76
N LEU A 1006 6.37 26.57 1.27
CA LEU A 1006 5.02 26.80 0.78
C LEU A 1006 4.94 27.97 -0.21
N LYS A 1007 5.84 28.97 -0.06
CA LYS A 1007 5.86 30.18 -0.88
C LYS A 1007 7.27 30.78 -0.97
N GLY A 1008 7.51 31.57 -2.02
CA GLY A 1008 8.76 32.27 -2.29
C GLY A 1008 9.59 31.62 -3.40
N PRO A 1009 10.64 32.29 -3.90
CA PRO A 1009 11.56 31.77 -4.91
C PRO A 1009 12.27 30.47 -4.48
N VAL A 1010 12.80 29.69 -5.43
CA VAL A 1010 13.47 28.40 -5.11
C VAL A 1010 14.76 28.65 -4.31
N VAL A 1011 14.83 28.09 -3.10
CA VAL A 1011 16.00 28.13 -2.21
C VAL A 1011 16.61 26.74 -2.08
N LYS A 1012 17.89 26.68 -1.70
CA LYS A 1012 18.54 25.40 -1.39
C LYS A 1012 18.27 25.03 0.07
N LEU A 1013 17.58 23.90 0.26
CA LEU A 1013 17.17 23.40 1.57
C LEU A 1013 18.04 22.22 2.00
N THR A 1014 18.73 22.34 3.13
CA THR A 1014 19.53 21.25 3.70
C THR A 1014 19.02 20.90 5.10
N GLY A 1015 18.72 19.62 5.34
CA GLY A 1015 18.13 19.17 6.62
C GLY A 1015 16.61 19.09 6.63
N VAL A 1016 15.97 18.92 5.46
CA VAL A 1016 14.50 18.84 5.33
C VAL A 1016 13.83 17.78 6.22
N ASN A 1017 14.53 16.69 6.55
CA ASN A 1017 14.01 15.64 7.43
C ASN A 1017 14.57 15.70 8.87
N LYS A 1018 15.07 16.87 9.29
CA LYS A 1018 15.61 17.13 10.63
C LYS A 1018 14.85 18.28 11.27
N LEU A 1019 14.97 18.44 12.59
CA LEU A 1019 14.38 19.58 13.29
C LEU A 1019 14.94 20.92 12.80
N THR A 1020 16.25 20.99 12.51
CA THR A 1020 16.85 22.21 11.94
C THR A 1020 16.97 22.13 10.43
N LEU A 1021 16.40 23.12 9.74
CA LEU A 1021 16.49 23.35 8.30
C LEU A 1021 17.42 24.52 8.00
N GLN A 1022 18.43 24.31 7.16
CA GLN A 1022 19.25 25.38 6.59
C GLN A 1022 18.65 25.82 5.25
N VAL A 1023 18.44 27.13 5.08
CA VAL A 1023 17.92 27.77 3.87
C VAL A 1023 19.01 28.66 3.27
N GLU A 1024 19.44 28.37 2.03
CA GLU A 1024 20.52 29.07 1.31
C GLU A 1024 20.05 29.55 -0.07
N ASN A 1025 20.86 30.38 -0.74
CA ASN A 1025 20.55 31.02 -2.05
C ASN A 1025 19.35 31.97 -2.00
N LEU A 1026 19.35 32.86 -1.02
CA LEU A 1026 18.27 33.81 -0.76
C LEU A 1026 18.22 34.92 -1.83
N VAL A 1027 17.01 35.39 -2.16
CA VAL A 1027 16.75 36.62 -2.92
C VAL A 1027 15.74 37.47 -2.13
N VAL A 1028 15.70 38.79 -2.37
CA VAL A 1028 14.79 39.70 -1.64
C VAL A 1028 13.34 39.42 -2.03
N GLU A 1029 12.63 38.65 -1.21
CA GLU A 1029 11.23 38.25 -1.37
C GLU A 1029 10.67 37.68 -0.04
N ASP A 1030 9.36 37.49 0.02
CA ASP A 1030 8.69 36.76 1.11
C ASP A 1030 8.71 35.24 0.88
N TYR A 1031 9.16 34.50 1.89
CA TYR A 1031 9.17 33.04 1.92
C TYR A 1031 8.22 32.50 2.99
N GLU A 1032 7.60 31.36 2.74
CA GLU A 1032 6.79 30.66 3.74
C GLU A 1032 7.25 29.20 3.90
N PHE A 1033 7.40 28.73 5.13
CA PHE A 1033 7.85 27.36 5.45
C PHE A 1033 7.00 26.73 6.54
N GLN A 1034 6.82 25.42 6.50
CA GLN A 1034 6.08 24.67 7.51
C GLN A 1034 6.78 23.35 7.84
N LEU A 1035 6.84 23.02 9.13
CA LEU A 1035 7.36 21.75 9.63
C LEU A 1035 6.22 20.78 9.95
N THR A 1036 6.40 19.51 9.59
CA THR A 1036 5.53 18.40 10.00
C THR A 1036 6.35 17.42 10.83
N ALA A 1037 5.81 16.93 11.95
CA ALA A 1037 6.37 15.77 12.66
C ALA A 1037 5.35 14.64 12.73
N VAL A 1038 5.83 13.41 12.56
CA VAL A 1038 5.04 12.18 12.55
C VAL A 1038 5.63 11.20 13.55
N ASP A 1039 4.80 10.60 14.40
CA ASP A 1039 5.19 9.50 15.28
C ASP A 1039 5.16 8.17 14.51
N VAL A 1040 6.31 7.50 14.41
CA VAL A 1040 6.45 6.29 13.58
C VAL A 1040 5.63 5.12 14.14
N ASP A 1041 5.37 5.10 15.44
CA ASP A 1041 4.70 3.97 16.10
C ASP A 1041 3.17 4.10 16.09
N SER A 1042 2.63 5.31 16.22
CA SER A 1042 1.17 5.56 16.26
C SER A 1042 0.58 6.12 14.96
N GLY A 1043 1.41 6.65 14.05
CA GLY A 1043 0.95 7.34 12.83
C GLY A 1043 0.31 8.71 13.09
N ALA A 1044 0.26 9.18 14.34
CA ALA A 1044 -0.16 10.54 14.66
C ALA A 1044 0.80 11.55 14.02
N PHE A 1045 0.29 12.69 13.55
CA PHE A 1045 1.12 13.77 13.01
C PHE A 1045 0.59 15.14 13.40
N ALA A 1046 1.49 16.13 13.45
CA ALA A 1046 1.13 17.53 13.64
C ALA A 1046 2.00 18.43 12.76
N LYS A 1047 1.44 19.59 12.40
CA LYS A 1047 2.11 20.63 11.60
C LYS A 1047 2.32 21.87 12.45
N SER A 1048 3.43 22.55 12.24
CA SER A 1048 3.67 23.86 12.83
C SER A 1048 2.79 24.95 12.21
N ASP A 1049 2.74 26.11 12.87
CA ASP A 1049 2.35 27.34 12.19
C ASP A 1049 3.27 27.62 10.99
N ILE A 1050 2.72 28.31 9.99
CA ILE A 1050 3.48 28.72 8.80
C ILE A 1050 4.43 29.84 9.19
N LEU A 1051 5.73 29.59 9.07
CA LEU A 1051 6.76 30.60 9.26
C LEU A 1051 6.89 31.44 8.01
N LYS A 1052 6.71 32.75 8.16
CA LYS A 1052 6.98 33.72 7.11
C LYS A 1052 8.33 34.37 7.34
N VAL A 1053 9.17 34.38 6.32
CA VAL A 1053 10.51 34.95 6.36
C VAL A 1053 10.64 35.94 5.21
N ASN A 1054 10.71 37.23 5.52
CA ASN A 1054 10.95 38.27 4.54
C ASN A 1054 12.45 38.47 4.34
N VAL A 1055 12.98 38.13 3.17
CA VAL A 1055 14.37 38.44 2.85
C VAL A 1055 14.43 39.85 2.28
N TYR A 1056 15.28 40.71 2.83
CA TYR A 1056 15.40 42.12 2.44
C TYR A 1056 16.84 42.52 2.15
N ARG A 1057 17.05 43.64 1.45
CA ARG A 1057 18.35 44.06 0.91
C ARG A 1057 19.30 44.61 1.95
#